data_AF-E3HE95-F1
#
_entry.id   AF-E3HE95-F1
#
_cell.length_a   1.000
_cell.length_b   1.000
_cell.length_c   1.000
_cell.angle_alpha   90.00
_cell.angle_beta   90.00
_cell.angle_gamma   90.00
#
_symmetry.space_group_name_H-M   'P 1'
#
loop_
_entity.id
_entity.type
_entity.pdbx_description
1 polymer ?
#
loop_
_entity_poly.entity_id
_entity_poly.type
_entity_poly.pdbx_seq_one_letter_code
_entity_poly.pdbx_strand_id
1 'polypeptide(L)'
;MFEPASLVIVADRPLPAAASLPPTLKGKTTVVACEVGAAPDLPDTLQGLAPGERPDLALVCVSPAVLPETLRRLSPLAPRSVILLPHELPDPYPRGTLALCRAWAEENRCELLGPRSFGAQRPHAGLNLSQHPVLARAGRVALLAQSRSIMAAVMDWAEDVHIGFSTAVSLGDEAVVGLSKVLDYLASDPRTDSIVLYLEDVGPAREFMSTLRAAASVKPVIVLKAGRADTDSADAIFDAALRRAGAVRVRYFVQLFSAVKVLGYTRRPKGRRVALISNGSGPPQLAMDLIGPDAAVLRAELAPATQRALVAMLEPDAATANPVITFTPLTPERIRAMLDAVLDDAGVDGVLVLLAPDALADMPAVARELAQIAPKAKKPVVTCFMGDAGMRPLRRMLDDAGTSAFRTPESAADAFGVLATHHYNQQLLLQTQPPEPATHVPDLTAAREILARVRAECRRELNTSEIRSLLALFYVPLRDTPMDVAAAEPESRPMAIRVRRDPQFGPVIRFGAGGPDAVLSQSDRGVDLPPLNGFLARQLIERSRLWRRVLAPRIGHMAAEALQQAVVLVSELVSELPDIESLDIDPLYAGETHLRAGGLRMTLTEKPGCATPQTAGYPHMAIHPYPARLVQVRRFADGIPWVLRPIRPEDADPLQEFIRGLSERSRYMRFVSMMRELTPRMVSRYTQVDYHRELALVAATQVPNPANRGHPREVLVGFAHYLRNPDGRGAEYALVIGDDWQRRGLGRQLMTALIDAAREQGLEYIDGLVLSTNRPMLALMTSLGFTNDADPEDPTMRRVWLDLA
;
A
#
# COMPACT_ATOMS: atom_id res chain seq x y z
N MET A 1 -21.87 6.54 7.97
CA MET A 1 -21.41 7.66 7.12
C MET A 1 -21.65 7.45 5.62
N PHE A 2 -21.02 6.48 4.93
CA PHE A 2 -21.11 6.38 3.46
C PHE A 2 -22.37 5.69 2.91
N GLU A 3 -23.11 4.94 3.72
CA GLU A 3 -24.38 4.31 3.35
C GLU A 3 -25.42 4.51 4.48
N PRO A 4 -25.85 5.77 4.72
CA PRO A 4 -26.78 6.06 5.82
C PRO A 4 -28.19 5.57 5.48
N ALA A 5 -28.90 5.01 6.47
CA ALA A 5 -30.31 4.63 6.34
C ALA A 5 -31.24 5.77 6.81
N SER A 6 -30.72 6.71 7.59
CA SER A 6 -31.41 7.93 8.05
C SER A 6 -30.49 9.15 8.00
N LEU A 7 -31.05 10.33 7.76
CA LEU A 7 -30.30 11.57 7.54
C LEU A 7 -30.94 12.76 8.25
N VAL A 8 -30.12 13.58 8.90
CA VAL A 8 -30.52 14.90 9.40
C VAL A 8 -29.69 15.95 8.67
N ILE A 9 -30.33 16.89 7.96
CA ILE A 9 -29.64 17.98 7.27
C ILE A 9 -29.86 19.25 8.06
N VAL A 10 -28.79 19.87 8.55
CA VAL A 10 -28.82 21.14 9.29
C VAL A 10 -28.03 22.16 8.49
N ALA A 11 -28.70 23.13 7.88
CA ALA A 11 -28.01 24.10 7.06
C ALA A 11 -28.66 25.49 7.09
N ASP A 12 -27.83 26.53 7.06
CA ASP A 12 -28.25 27.92 6.87
C ASP A 12 -28.33 28.34 5.40
N ARG A 13 -28.13 27.36 4.49
CA ARG A 13 -28.13 27.56 3.03
C ARG A 13 -28.61 26.30 2.30
N PRO A 14 -29.07 26.41 1.04
CA PRO A 14 -29.46 25.24 0.26
C PRO A 14 -28.24 24.34 -0.04
N LEU A 15 -28.43 23.02 0.13
CA LEU A 15 -27.43 21.99 -0.16
C LEU A 15 -27.89 21.06 -1.29
N PRO A 16 -27.00 20.62 -2.20
CA PRO A 16 -27.33 19.67 -3.27
C PRO A 16 -27.98 18.37 -2.76
N ALA A 17 -27.57 17.93 -1.56
CA ALA A 17 -28.11 16.76 -0.89
C ALA A 17 -29.64 16.82 -0.81
N ALA A 18 -30.24 17.95 -0.42
CA ALA A 18 -31.68 18.07 -0.21
C ALA A 18 -32.53 17.84 -1.48
N ALA A 19 -31.95 18.03 -2.67
CA ALA A 19 -32.64 17.90 -3.95
C ALA A 19 -32.49 16.52 -4.62
N SER A 20 -31.45 15.75 -4.26
CA SER A 20 -30.99 14.60 -5.04
C SER A 20 -31.02 13.26 -4.29
N LEU A 21 -31.65 13.19 -3.11
CA LEU A 21 -31.70 11.95 -2.33
C LEU A 21 -32.51 10.84 -3.01
N PRO A 22 -32.07 9.58 -2.86
CA PRO A 22 -32.86 8.41 -3.21
C PRO A 22 -34.22 8.40 -2.50
N PRO A 23 -35.29 7.88 -3.12
CA PRO A 23 -36.63 7.85 -2.52
C PRO A 23 -36.69 7.20 -1.14
N THR A 24 -35.92 6.11 -0.95
CA THR A 24 -35.84 5.37 0.32
C THR A 24 -35.28 6.22 1.46
N LEU A 25 -34.24 7.00 1.18
CA LEU A 25 -33.61 7.87 2.18
C LEU A 25 -34.41 9.15 2.40
N LYS A 26 -35.06 9.68 1.37
CA LYS A 26 -35.92 10.86 1.45
C LYS A 26 -37.05 10.69 2.49
N GLY A 27 -37.60 9.49 2.62
CA GLY A 27 -38.60 9.15 3.64
C GLY A 27 -38.07 9.16 5.08
N LYS A 28 -36.75 9.04 5.27
CA LYS A 28 -36.05 9.04 6.56
C LYS A 28 -35.07 10.21 6.70
N THR A 29 -35.38 11.32 6.03
CA THR A 29 -34.55 12.54 6.06
C THR A 29 -35.31 13.65 6.75
N THR A 30 -34.70 14.26 7.77
CA THR A 30 -35.20 15.48 8.40
C THR A 30 -34.35 16.66 7.95
N VAL A 31 -34.97 17.69 7.37
CA VAL A 31 -34.26 18.91 6.93
C VAL A 31 -34.61 20.05 7.88
N VAL A 32 -33.57 20.62 8.49
CA VAL A 32 -33.64 21.75 9.43
C VAL A 32 -32.92 22.92 8.80
N ALA A 33 -33.70 23.81 8.19
CA ALA A 33 -33.19 25.08 7.68
C ALA A 33 -33.11 26.10 8.82
N CYS A 34 -32.00 26.83 8.91
CA CYS A 34 -31.83 27.93 9.87
C CYS A 34 -31.40 29.23 9.17
N GLU A 35 -31.51 30.36 9.86
CA GLU A 35 -30.97 31.62 9.36
C GLU A 35 -29.44 31.69 9.58
N VAL A 36 -28.75 32.44 8.74
CA VAL A 36 -27.30 32.62 8.86
C VAL A 36 -26.98 33.28 10.20
N GLY A 37 -26.15 32.61 11.01
CA GLY A 37 -25.79 33.10 12.35
C GLY A 37 -26.83 32.83 13.44
N ALA A 38 -27.91 32.10 13.14
CA ALA A 38 -28.87 31.61 14.12
C ALA A 38 -28.63 30.12 14.42
N ALA A 39 -28.81 29.73 15.68
CA ALA A 39 -28.76 28.33 16.06
C ALA A 39 -29.98 27.57 15.49
N PRO A 40 -29.80 26.35 14.98
CA PRO A 40 -30.89 25.56 14.41
C PRO A 40 -31.87 25.10 15.51
N ASP A 41 -33.15 25.12 15.20
CA ASP A 41 -34.19 24.54 16.05
C ASP A 41 -34.42 23.08 15.61
N LEU A 42 -33.88 22.13 16.38
CA LEU A 42 -33.94 20.72 16.04
C LEU A 42 -35.24 20.11 16.59
N PRO A 43 -36.01 19.37 15.77
CA PRO A 43 -37.25 18.77 16.24
C PRO A 43 -37.01 17.60 17.19
N ASP A 44 -37.90 17.42 18.16
CA ASP A 44 -37.88 16.28 19.09
C ASP A 44 -38.15 14.93 18.39
N THR A 45 -38.79 14.96 17.21
CA THR A 45 -39.09 13.78 16.41
C THR A 45 -38.46 13.91 15.02
N LEU A 46 -37.75 12.86 14.60
CA LEU A 46 -37.11 12.79 13.29
C LEU A 46 -37.98 12.00 12.32
N GLN A 47 -38.04 12.48 11.08
CA GLN A 47 -38.83 11.84 10.03
C GLN A 47 -38.35 10.40 9.80
N GLY A 48 -39.26 9.43 9.92
CA GLY A 48 -39.01 8.03 9.60
C GLY A 48 -38.13 7.26 10.60
N LEU A 49 -37.92 7.82 11.81
CA LEU A 49 -37.22 7.20 12.93
C LEU A 49 -38.15 7.08 14.14
N ALA A 50 -37.98 6.02 14.94
CA ALA A 50 -38.71 5.86 16.18
C ALA A 50 -38.22 6.85 17.27
N PRO A 51 -39.05 7.22 18.26
CA PRO A 51 -38.60 8.06 19.38
C PRO A 51 -37.39 7.44 20.09
N GLY A 52 -36.31 8.20 20.20
CA GLY A 52 -35.04 7.75 20.80
C GLY A 52 -34.14 6.93 19.87
N GLU A 53 -34.55 6.65 18.64
CA GLU A 53 -33.69 6.02 17.63
C GLU A 53 -32.63 7.03 17.14
N ARG A 54 -31.35 6.65 17.24
CA ARG A 54 -30.23 7.50 16.80
C ARG A 54 -30.16 7.58 15.27
N PRO A 55 -30.11 8.77 14.67
CA PRO A 55 -29.88 8.91 13.23
C PRO A 55 -28.48 8.44 12.82
N ASP A 56 -28.35 7.90 11.61
CA ASP A 56 -27.07 7.38 11.12
C ASP A 56 -26.10 8.49 10.74
N LEU A 57 -26.61 9.56 10.15
CA LEU A 57 -25.82 10.68 9.65
C LEU A 57 -26.51 12.02 9.90
N ALA A 58 -25.76 12.99 10.41
CA ALA A 58 -26.10 14.41 10.32
C ALA A 58 -25.16 15.14 9.35
N LEU A 59 -25.72 15.84 8.37
CA LEU A 59 -25.01 16.70 7.43
C LEU A 59 -25.19 18.15 7.88
N VAL A 60 -24.10 18.80 8.30
CA VAL A 60 -24.15 20.13 8.91
C VAL A 60 -23.37 21.13 8.07
N CYS A 61 -24.02 22.26 7.75
CA CYS A 61 -23.41 23.40 7.07
C CYS A 61 -23.97 24.69 7.68
N VAL A 62 -23.29 25.20 8.73
CA VAL A 62 -23.69 26.43 9.42
C VAL A 62 -22.49 27.36 9.58
N SER A 63 -22.73 28.65 9.79
CA SER A 63 -21.65 29.60 10.09
C SER A 63 -20.81 29.17 11.31
N PRO A 64 -19.48 29.40 11.31
CA PRO A 64 -18.60 28.99 12.41
C PRO A 64 -19.01 29.55 13.78
N ALA A 65 -19.65 30.72 13.81
CA ALA A 65 -20.11 31.38 15.03
C ALA A 65 -21.18 30.58 15.80
N VAL A 66 -22.03 29.82 15.10
CA VAL A 66 -23.11 29.03 15.72
C VAL A 66 -22.86 27.52 15.72
N LEU A 67 -21.73 27.08 15.17
CA LEU A 67 -21.36 25.67 15.17
C LEU A 67 -21.31 25.06 16.59
N PRO A 68 -20.75 25.73 17.64
CA PRO A 68 -20.75 25.16 18.99
C PRO A 68 -22.15 24.91 19.55
N GLU A 69 -23.05 25.87 19.36
CA GLU A 69 -24.44 25.75 19.79
C GLU A 69 -25.19 24.69 18.97
N THR A 70 -24.89 24.59 17.67
CA THR A 70 -25.45 23.56 16.78
C THR A 70 -25.05 22.16 17.23
N LEU A 71 -23.77 21.93 17.55
CA LEU A 71 -23.30 20.65 18.09
C LEU A 71 -23.96 20.33 19.43
N ARG A 72 -24.06 21.31 20.34
CA ARG A 72 -24.76 21.15 21.63
C ARG A 72 -26.21 20.70 21.44
N ARG A 73 -26.93 21.27 20.47
CA ARG A 73 -28.31 20.89 20.15
C ARG A 73 -28.40 19.53 19.45
N LEU A 74 -27.36 19.09 18.73
CA LEU A 74 -27.30 17.74 18.15
C LEU A 74 -26.99 16.65 19.18
N SER A 75 -26.41 16.98 20.35
CA SER A 75 -26.05 15.99 21.38
C SER A 75 -27.20 15.09 21.85
N PRO A 76 -28.44 15.58 22.08
CA PRO A 76 -29.56 14.72 22.47
C PRO A 76 -29.94 13.69 21.40
N LEU A 77 -29.76 14.03 20.11
CA LEU A 77 -29.99 13.10 18.99
C LEU A 77 -28.83 12.10 18.85
N ALA A 78 -27.62 12.52 19.23
CA ALA A 78 -26.38 11.75 19.19
C ALA A 78 -26.23 10.88 17.92
N PRO A 79 -26.16 11.52 16.73
CA PRO A 79 -26.01 10.81 15.47
C PRO A 79 -24.79 9.88 15.48
N ARG A 80 -24.87 8.75 14.78
CA ARG A 80 -23.72 7.82 14.64
C ARG A 80 -22.55 8.47 13.89
N SER A 81 -22.85 9.35 12.93
CA SER A 81 -21.84 10.10 12.19
C SER A 81 -22.28 11.53 11.85
N VAL A 82 -21.31 12.43 11.70
CA VAL A 82 -21.50 13.83 11.30
C VAL A 82 -20.56 14.17 10.15
N ILE A 83 -21.06 14.89 9.14
CA ILE A 83 -20.24 15.54 8.11
C ILE A 83 -20.39 17.05 8.28
N LEU A 84 -19.28 17.72 8.60
CA LEU A 84 -19.19 19.18 8.72
C LEU A 84 -18.66 19.80 7.43
N LEU A 85 -19.57 20.38 6.63
CA LEU A 85 -19.26 21.05 5.37
C LEU A 85 -18.64 22.44 5.61
N PRO A 86 -17.82 22.97 4.69
CA PRO A 86 -17.26 24.30 4.81
C PRO A 86 -18.36 25.36 4.64
N HIS A 87 -18.23 26.43 5.41
CA HIS A 87 -19.03 27.63 5.25
C HIS A 87 -18.23 28.71 4.47
N GLU A 88 -18.92 29.65 3.85
CA GLU A 88 -18.28 30.76 3.11
C GLU A 88 -17.66 31.81 4.04
N LEU A 89 -18.20 31.93 5.25
CA LEU A 89 -17.64 32.76 6.32
C LEU A 89 -16.40 32.09 6.93
N PRO A 90 -15.31 32.85 7.12
CA PRO A 90 -14.10 32.31 7.73
C PRO A 90 -14.35 31.94 9.19
N ASP A 91 -13.68 30.87 9.65
CA ASP A 91 -13.66 30.50 11.06
C ASP A 91 -12.72 31.45 11.83
N PRO A 92 -13.21 32.20 12.82
CA PRO A 92 -12.36 33.07 13.64
C PRO A 92 -11.41 32.30 14.57
N TYR A 93 -11.71 31.04 14.90
CA TYR A 93 -10.95 30.23 15.86
C TYR A 93 -10.75 28.77 15.40
N PRO A 94 -10.08 28.52 14.27
CA PRO A 94 -10.03 27.19 13.63
C PRO A 94 -9.46 26.08 14.52
N ARG A 95 -8.44 26.38 15.34
CA ARG A 95 -7.89 25.41 16.30
C ARG A 95 -8.86 25.09 17.43
N GLY A 96 -9.62 26.09 17.90
CA GLY A 96 -10.64 25.91 18.93
C GLY A 96 -11.81 25.08 18.40
N THR A 97 -12.26 25.35 17.18
CA THR A 97 -13.28 24.56 16.48
C THR A 97 -12.88 23.10 16.32
N LEU A 98 -11.62 22.84 15.93
CA LEU A 98 -11.11 21.48 15.79
C LEU A 98 -11.13 20.72 17.14
N ALA A 99 -10.66 21.35 18.21
CA ALA A 99 -10.68 20.76 19.55
C ALA A 99 -12.10 20.51 20.06
N LEU A 100 -13.02 21.45 19.82
CA LEU A 100 -14.44 21.31 20.13
C LEU A 100 -15.07 20.12 19.41
N CYS A 101 -14.81 19.99 18.10
CA CYS A 101 -15.34 18.88 17.30
C CYS A 101 -14.85 17.53 17.82
N ARG A 102 -13.56 17.43 18.23
CA ARG A 102 -12.99 16.23 18.84
C ARG A 102 -13.68 15.86 20.14
N ALA A 103 -13.74 16.81 21.09
CA ALA A 103 -14.36 16.59 22.39
C ALA A 103 -15.84 16.20 22.28
N TRP A 104 -16.58 16.91 21.43
CA TRP A 104 -18.00 16.62 21.20
C TRP A 104 -18.22 15.22 20.59
N ALA A 105 -17.40 14.85 19.60
CA ALA A 105 -17.50 13.55 18.96
C ALA A 105 -17.18 12.39 19.91
N GLU A 106 -16.18 12.56 20.79
CA GLU A 106 -15.83 11.59 21.82
C GLU A 106 -16.96 11.40 22.84
N GLU A 107 -17.50 12.50 23.37
CA GLU A 107 -18.61 12.50 24.34
C GLU A 107 -19.87 11.78 23.79
N ASN A 108 -20.16 11.97 22.50
CA ASN A 108 -21.36 11.43 21.86
C ASN A 108 -21.14 10.06 21.19
N ARG A 109 -19.91 9.55 21.16
CA ARG A 109 -19.47 8.37 20.39
C ARG A 109 -19.86 8.48 18.90
N CYS A 110 -19.55 9.64 18.32
CA CYS A 110 -19.89 9.99 16.95
C CYS A 110 -18.63 10.01 16.06
N GLU A 111 -18.71 9.43 14.87
CA GLU A 111 -17.67 9.62 13.85
C GLU A 111 -17.87 10.97 13.15
N LEU A 112 -16.83 11.80 13.05
CA LEU A 112 -16.94 13.16 12.49
C LEU A 112 -15.96 13.38 11.33
N LEU A 113 -16.49 13.70 10.15
CA LEU A 113 -15.73 14.12 8.96
C LEU A 113 -15.73 15.65 8.85
N GLY A 114 -14.55 16.24 8.71
CA GLY A 114 -14.34 17.69 8.75
C GLY A 114 -13.70 18.15 10.07
N PRO A 115 -13.85 19.42 10.48
CA PRO A 115 -14.58 20.50 9.79
C PRO A 115 -13.99 20.88 8.44
N ARG A 116 -14.72 21.71 7.68
CA ARG A 116 -14.33 22.21 6.34
C ARG A 116 -14.09 21.10 5.30
N SER A 117 -14.72 19.95 5.48
CA SER A 117 -14.70 18.85 4.50
C SER A 117 -15.58 19.21 3.31
N PHE A 118 -15.10 19.04 2.08
CA PHE A 118 -15.97 19.12 0.89
C PHE A 118 -17.24 18.27 0.99
N GLY A 119 -17.20 17.21 1.81
CA GLY A 119 -18.24 16.20 1.99
C GLY A 119 -17.88 14.89 1.32
N ALA A 120 -18.89 14.07 1.06
CA ALA A 120 -18.73 12.78 0.39
C ALA A 120 -19.77 12.56 -0.71
N GLN A 121 -19.42 11.84 -1.77
CA GLN A 121 -20.35 11.35 -2.79
C GLN A 121 -20.24 9.83 -2.93
N ARG A 122 -21.39 9.17 -3.10
CA ARG A 122 -21.51 7.75 -3.48
C ARG A 122 -22.39 7.64 -4.72
N PRO A 123 -21.82 7.83 -5.92
CA PRO A 123 -22.56 7.86 -7.20
C PRO A 123 -23.52 6.69 -7.44
N HIS A 124 -23.10 5.45 -7.21
CA HIS A 124 -23.93 4.27 -7.39
C HIS A 124 -25.17 4.23 -6.48
N ALA A 125 -25.13 4.95 -5.36
CA ALA A 125 -26.24 5.06 -4.42
C ALA A 125 -27.07 6.32 -4.64
N GLY A 126 -26.74 7.16 -5.64
CA GLY A 126 -27.41 8.45 -5.84
C GLY A 126 -27.13 9.48 -4.74
N LEU A 127 -26.09 9.29 -3.91
CA LEU A 127 -25.84 10.13 -2.74
C LEU A 127 -24.82 11.22 -3.04
N ASN A 128 -25.28 12.48 -2.94
CA ASN A 128 -24.43 13.67 -2.96
C ASN A 128 -24.47 14.36 -1.58
N LEU A 129 -23.55 14.02 -0.68
CA LEU A 129 -23.40 14.63 0.65
C LEU A 129 -22.29 15.68 0.63
N SER A 130 -22.12 16.38 -0.48
CA SER A 130 -21.11 17.42 -0.68
C SER A 130 -21.76 18.74 -1.12
N GLN A 131 -20.95 19.79 -1.23
CA GLN A 131 -21.37 21.08 -1.79
C GLN A 131 -21.25 21.16 -3.32
N HIS A 132 -20.76 20.10 -3.97
CA HIS A 132 -20.65 20.09 -5.42
C HIS A 132 -22.03 19.93 -6.07
N PRO A 133 -22.39 20.76 -7.05
CA PRO A 133 -23.75 20.79 -7.59
C PRO A 133 -24.12 19.48 -8.32
N VAL A 134 -23.15 18.84 -8.96
CA VAL A 134 -23.34 17.64 -9.78
C VAL A 134 -22.90 16.40 -9.01
N LEU A 135 -23.74 15.36 -9.02
CA LEU A 135 -23.35 14.02 -8.59
C LEU A 135 -22.47 13.40 -9.67
N ALA A 136 -21.26 12.98 -9.31
CA ALA A 136 -20.37 12.35 -10.27
C ALA A 136 -20.96 11.06 -10.87
N ARG A 137 -20.47 10.67 -12.05
CA ARG A 137 -20.85 9.42 -12.70
C ARG A 137 -20.46 8.22 -11.84
N ALA A 138 -21.27 7.17 -11.88
CA ALA A 138 -20.94 5.93 -11.20
C ALA A 138 -19.76 5.23 -11.90
N GLY A 139 -18.77 4.85 -11.11
CA GLY A 139 -17.62 4.08 -11.57
C GLY A 139 -16.98 3.30 -10.43
N ARG A 140 -15.70 2.97 -10.59
CA ARG A 140 -14.97 2.04 -9.72
C ARG A 140 -13.72 2.64 -9.07
N VAL A 141 -13.47 3.92 -9.32
CA VAL A 141 -12.34 4.66 -8.78
C VAL A 141 -12.80 5.41 -7.53
N ALA A 142 -12.12 5.23 -6.40
CA ALA A 142 -12.31 6.09 -5.25
C ALA A 142 -11.36 7.28 -5.32
N LEU A 143 -11.85 8.48 -5.02
CA LEU A 143 -11.06 9.70 -4.93
C LEU A 143 -11.09 10.20 -3.47
N LEU A 144 -9.91 10.31 -2.87
CA LEU A 144 -9.68 10.79 -1.52
C LEU A 144 -8.72 11.98 -1.58
N ALA A 145 -9.11 13.13 -1.04
CA ALA A 145 -8.25 14.32 -1.06
C ALA A 145 -8.32 15.10 0.26
N GLN A 146 -7.18 15.60 0.73
CA GLN A 146 -7.15 16.59 1.80
C GLN A 146 -7.62 17.96 1.32
N SER A 147 -7.37 18.32 0.05
CA SER A 147 -7.80 19.60 -0.52
C SER A 147 -9.16 19.54 -1.23
N ARG A 148 -10.04 20.45 -0.83
CA ARG A 148 -11.33 20.73 -1.48
C ARG A 148 -11.19 21.17 -2.93
N SER A 149 -10.27 22.08 -3.22
CA SER A 149 -10.13 22.64 -4.58
C SER A 149 -9.62 21.60 -5.56
N ILE A 150 -8.71 20.75 -5.11
CA ILE A 150 -8.21 19.61 -5.90
C ILE A 150 -9.31 18.59 -6.15
N MET A 151 -10.10 18.24 -5.13
CA MET A 151 -11.27 17.37 -5.30
C MET A 151 -12.21 17.91 -6.39
N ALA A 152 -12.60 19.19 -6.29
CA ALA A 152 -13.48 19.83 -7.26
C ALA A 152 -12.89 19.83 -8.68
N ALA A 153 -11.60 20.15 -8.83
CA ALA A 153 -10.92 20.17 -10.14
C ALA A 153 -10.86 18.77 -10.78
N VAL A 154 -10.58 17.72 -10.00
CA VAL A 154 -10.56 16.34 -10.52
C VAL A 154 -11.96 15.88 -10.91
N MET A 155 -12.99 16.24 -10.13
CA MET A 155 -14.37 15.89 -10.43
C MET A 155 -14.89 16.58 -11.70
N ASP A 156 -14.61 17.87 -11.86
CA ASP A 156 -14.97 18.64 -13.06
C ASP A 156 -14.31 18.04 -14.32
N TRP A 157 -13.01 17.72 -14.23
CA TRP A 157 -12.29 17.07 -15.32
C TRP A 157 -12.86 15.68 -15.67
N ALA A 158 -13.18 14.87 -14.67
CA ALA A 158 -13.66 13.51 -14.87
C ALA A 158 -14.97 13.45 -15.67
N GLU A 159 -15.79 14.50 -15.58
CA GLU A 159 -17.02 14.63 -16.35
C GLU A 159 -16.77 14.73 -17.87
N ASP A 160 -15.77 15.51 -18.32
CA ASP A 160 -15.44 15.63 -19.75
C ASP A 160 -14.87 14.33 -20.32
N VAL A 161 -14.05 13.62 -19.55
CA VAL A 161 -13.37 12.38 -19.99
C VAL A 161 -14.11 11.09 -19.64
N HIS A 162 -15.35 11.20 -19.13
CA HIS A 162 -16.24 10.06 -18.85
C HIS A 162 -15.71 9.08 -17.79
N ILE A 163 -14.96 9.58 -16.81
CA ILE A 163 -14.48 8.78 -15.69
C ILE A 163 -15.47 8.85 -14.53
N GLY A 164 -15.96 7.69 -14.09
CA GLY A 164 -16.86 7.58 -12.94
C GLY A 164 -16.13 7.25 -11.64
N PHE A 165 -16.72 7.66 -10.52
CA PHE A 165 -16.21 7.37 -9.17
C PHE A 165 -17.11 6.37 -8.43
N SER A 166 -16.49 5.53 -7.60
CA SER A 166 -17.20 4.71 -6.60
C SER A 166 -17.52 5.53 -5.36
N THR A 167 -16.54 6.32 -4.93
CA THR A 167 -16.59 7.23 -3.78
C THR A 167 -15.74 8.46 -4.09
N ALA A 168 -16.23 9.65 -3.76
CA ALA A 168 -15.40 10.86 -3.71
C ALA A 168 -15.54 11.45 -2.31
N VAL A 169 -14.44 11.68 -1.60
CA VAL A 169 -14.46 12.16 -0.21
C VAL A 169 -13.27 13.07 0.05
N SER A 170 -13.52 14.22 0.66
CA SER A 170 -12.43 15.08 1.14
C SER A 170 -12.47 15.22 2.65
N LEU A 171 -11.30 15.16 3.27
CA LEU A 171 -11.20 14.99 4.73
C LEU A 171 -11.42 16.29 5.51
N GLY A 172 -11.10 17.43 4.90
CA GLY A 172 -11.08 18.71 5.62
C GLY A 172 -9.96 18.72 6.65
N ASP A 173 -10.25 19.20 7.86
CA ASP A 173 -9.25 19.36 8.93
C ASP A 173 -9.00 18.11 9.79
N GLU A 174 -9.62 16.97 9.45
CA GLU A 174 -9.37 15.68 10.12
C GLU A 174 -9.53 15.73 11.65
N ALA A 175 -10.69 16.22 12.11
CA ALA A 175 -10.99 16.25 13.55
C ALA A 175 -10.98 14.84 14.14
N VAL A 176 -11.72 13.91 13.54
CA VAL A 176 -11.90 12.55 14.06
C VAL A 176 -11.69 11.51 12.97
N VAL A 177 -12.41 11.63 11.86
CA VAL A 177 -12.21 10.77 10.70
C VAL A 177 -11.05 11.32 9.87
N GLY A 178 -9.90 10.68 10.01
CA GLY A 178 -8.70 10.97 9.22
C GLY A 178 -8.52 10.05 8.02
N LEU A 179 -7.41 10.26 7.31
CA LEU A 179 -6.98 9.50 6.14
C LEU A 179 -7.04 7.98 6.35
N SER A 180 -6.48 7.48 7.45
CA SER A 180 -6.37 6.05 7.77
C SER A 180 -7.72 5.34 7.78
N LYS A 181 -8.72 5.88 8.49
CA LYS A 181 -10.07 5.29 8.60
C LYS A 181 -10.76 5.21 7.24
N VAL A 182 -10.61 6.24 6.41
CA VAL A 182 -11.20 6.27 5.08
C VAL A 182 -10.50 5.29 4.14
N LEU A 183 -9.17 5.17 4.20
CA LEU A 183 -8.44 4.17 3.43
C LEU A 183 -8.84 2.74 3.81
N ASP A 184 -9.04 2.44 5.08
CA ASP A 184 -9.52 1.12 5.53
C ASP A 184 -10.92 0.79 5.00
N TYR A 185 -11.83 1.76 5.04
CA TYR A 185 -13.14 1.63 4.41
C TYR A 185 -13.00 1.36 2.91
N LEU A 186 -12.18 2.15 2.21
CA LEU A 186 -11.98 2.00 0.77
C LEU A 186 -11.26 0.70 0.41
N ALA A 187 -10.42 0.14 1.28
CA ALA A 187 -9.78 -1.16 1.07
C ALA A 187 -10.79 -2.31 1.08
N SER A 188 -11.80 -2.23 1.95
CA SER A 188 -12.85 -3.25 2.10
C SER A 188 -14.04 -3.06 1.14
N ASP A 189 -14.29 -1.85 0.63
CA ASP A 189 -15.45 -1.54 -0.22
C ASP A 189 -15.45 -2.33 -1.55
N PRO A 190 -16.38 -3.27 -1.79
CA PRO A 190 -16.37 -4.11 -2.99
C PRO A 190 -16.59 -3.32 -4.29
N ARG A 191 -17.16 -2.10 -4.21
CA ARG A 191 -17.42 -1.23 -5.38
C ARG A 191 -16.22 -0.40 -5.81
N THR A 192 -15.18 -0.36 -4.99
CA THR A 192 -13.94 0.36 -5.28
C THR A 192 -12.89 -0.65 -5.76
N ASP A 193 -12.42 -0.47 -6.99
CA ASP A 193 -11.34 -1.30 -7.58
C ASP A 193 -9.97 -0.62 -7.48
N SER A 194 -9.94 0.71 -7.39
CA SER A 194 -8.70 1.48 -7.26
C SER A 194 -8.90 2.79 -6.49
N ILE A 195 -7.85 3.29 -5.86
CA ILE A 195 -7.90 4.48 -5.00
C ILE A 195 -6.93 5.55 -5.54
N VAL A 196 -7.42 6.78 -5.59
CA VAL A 196 -6.66 7.96 -5.96
C VAL A 196 -6.60 8.86 -4.73
N LEU A 197 -5.39 9.20 -4.32
CA LEU A 197 -5.11 9.90 -3.08
C LEU A 197 -4.34 11.19 -3.36
N TYR A 198 -4.88 12.32 -2.91
CA TYR A 198 -4.18 13.59 -2.85
C TYR A 198 -3.82 13.93 -1.40
N LEU A 199 -2.53 14.14 -1.15
CA LEU A 199 -1.96 14.40 0.19
C LEU A 199 -1.22 15.72 0.23
N GLU A 200 -1.38 16.44 1.33
CA GLU A 200 -0.59 17.59 1.75
C GLU A 200 0.29 17.22 2.95
N ASP A 201 -0.26 16.47 3.90
CA ASP A 201 0.43 15.90 5.05
C ASP A 201 0.04 14.44 5.26
N VAL A 202 0.93 13.62 5.82
CA VAL A 202 0.68 12.18 6.02
C VAL A 202 0.29 11.85 7.46
N GLY A 203 0.39 12.81 8.39
CA GLY A 203 0.22 12.58 9.81
C GLY A 203 1.27 11.60 10.38
N PRO A 204 0.88 10.77 11.36
CA PRO A 204 1.75 9.73 11.93
C PRO A 204 2.14 8.69 10.86
N ALA A 205 3.43 8.63 10.52
CA ALA A 205 3.91 7.81 9.40
C ALA A 205 3.60 6.33 9.54
N ARG A 206 3.62 5.78 10.76
CA ARG A 206 3.29 4.37 11.03
C ARG A 206 1.86 4.04 10.67
N GLU A 207 0.92 4.87 11.09
CA GLU A 207 -0.51 4.67 10.81
C GLU A 207 -0.80 4.84 9.32
N PHE A 208 -0.19 5.84 8.70
CA PHE A 208 -0.21 6.05 7.25
C PHE A 208 0.34 4.85 6.49
N MET A 209 1.53 4.36 6.84
CA MET A 209 2.15 3.20 6.19
C MET A 209 1.32 1.94 6.37
N SER A 210 0.77 1.73 7.56
CA SER A 210 -0.09 0.60 7.90
C SER A 210 -1.34 0.55 7.01
N THR A 211 -2.09 1.64 6.97
CA THR A 211 -3.33 1.74 6.19
C THR A 211 -3.08 1.75 4.69
N LEU A 212 -2.03 2.43 4.24
CA LEU A 212 -1.65 2.45 2.82
C LEU A 212 -1.23 1.07 2.33
N ARG A 213 -0.43 0.32 3.11
CA ARG A 213 -0.05 -1.07 2.80
C ARG A 213 -1.28 -1.98 2.73
N ALA A 214 -2.19 -1.86 3.70
CA ALA A 214 -3.41 -2.65 3.74
C ALA A 214 -4.35 -2.35 2.54
N ALA A 215 -4.41 -1.10 2.10
CA ALA A 215 -5.19 -0.73 0.91
C ALA A 215 -4.48 -1.18 -0.40
N ALA A 216 -3.17 -0.95 -0.50
CA ALA A 216 -2.38 -1.24 -1.68
C ALA A 216 -2.20 -2.73 -1.96
N SER A 217 -2.27 -3.58 -0.94
CA SER A 217 -2.21 -5.05 -1.09
C SER A 217 -3.38 -5.61 -1.89
N VAL A 218 -4.56 -5.01 -1.75
CA VAL A 218 -5.81 -5.46 -2.38
C VAL A 218 -6.22 -4.64 -3.58
N LYS A 219 -5.83 -3.35 -3.64
CA LYS A 219 -6.27 -2.39 -4.67
C LYS A 219 -5.12 -1.48 -5.10
N PRO A 220 -4.99 -1.12 -6.38
CA PRO A 220 -4.04 -0.09 -6.78
C PRO A 220 -4.33 1.25 -6.09
N VAL A 221 -3.29 1.86 -5.53
CA VAL A 221 -3.35 3.19 -4.91
C VAL A 221 -2.39 4.13 -5.62
N ILE A 222 -2.92 5.23 -6.17
CA ILE A 222 -2.13 6.33 -6.73
C ILE A 222 -2.07 7.46 -5.71
N VAL A 223 -0.89 8.03 -5.51
CA VAL A 223 -0.67 9.14 -4.58
C VAL A 223 -0.10 10.35 -5.31
N LEU A 224 -0.77 11.50 -5.19
CA LEU A 224 -0.27 12.81 -5.56
C LEU A 224 0.02 13.59 -4.27
N LYS A 225 1.31 13.82 -3.97
CA LYS A 225 1.75 14.59 -2.80
C LYS A 225 2.07 16.03 -3.18
N ALA A 226 1.37 16.98 -2.58
CA ALA A 226 1.65 18.42 -2.65
C ALA A 226 2.72 18.84 -1.63
N GLY A 227 3.31 20.03 -1.82
CA GLY A 227 4.37 20.54 -0.95
C GLY A 227 5.63 19.67 -1.04
N ARG A 228 6.37 19.81 -2.16
CA ARG A 228 7.67 19.15 -2.31
C ARG A 228 8.58 19.68 -1.21
N ALA A 229 9.30 18.78 -0.54
CA ALA A 229 10.26 19.23 0.47
C ALA A 229 11.37 20.04 -0.22
N ASP A 230 11.89 21.06 0.45
CA ASP A 230 13.00 21.89 -0.05
C ASP A 230 14.29 21.08 -0.29
N THR A 231 14.33 19.81 0.14
CA THR A 231 15.45 18.90 -0.06
C THR A 231 15.04 17.66 -0.86
N ASP A 232 15.84 17.31 -1.88
CA ASP A 232 15.72 16.06 -2.66
C ASP A 232 15.70 14.80 -1.76
N SER A 233 16.29 14.91 -0.57
CA SER A 233 16.41 13.85 0.44
C SER A 233 15.07 13.39 1.00
N ALA A 234 14.19 14.32 1.40
CA ALA A 234 12.90 13.99 1.99
C ALA A 234 11.93 13.42 0.94
N ASP A 235 11.96 13.96 -0.28
CA ASP A 235 11.18 13.42 -1.39
C ASP A 235 11.60 11.98 -1.76
N ALA A 236 12.90 11.67 -1.69
CA ALA A 236 13.41 10.30 -1.90
C ALA A 236 12.98 9.32 -0.80
N ILE A 237 12.88 9.79 0.46
CA ILE A 237 12.36 8.99 1.58
C ILE A 237 10.87 8.71 1.38
N PHE A 238 10.10 9.72 1.01
CA PHE A 238 8.67 9.53 0.71
C PHE A 238 8.47 8.59 -0.49
N ASP A 239 9.30 8.69 -1.53
CA ASP A 239 9.31 7.73 -2.63
C ASP A 239 9.65 6.30 -2.14
N ALA A 240 10.54 6.14 -1.16
CA ALA A 240 10.79 4.84 -0.52
C ALA A 240 9.58 4.31 0.25
N ALA A 241 8.93 5.18 1.03
CA ALA A 241 7.71 4.85 1.77
C ALA A 241 6.62 4.32 0.83
N LEU A 242 6.29 5.05 -0.24
CA LEU A 242 5.26 4.63 -1.20
C LEU A 242 5.63 3.33 -1.94
N ARG A 243 6.90 3.16 -2.33
CA ARG A 243 7.39 1.92 -2.95
C ARG A 243 7.23 0.73 -2.02
N ARG A 244 7.62 0.86 -0.76
CA ARG A 244 7.44 -0.19 0.26
C ARG A 244 5.97 -0.40 0.59
N ALA A 245 5.13 0.63 0.49
CA ALA A 245 3.71 0.50 0.72
C ALA A 245 2.96 -0.22 -0.42
N GLY A 246 3.55 -0.31 -1.61
CA GLY A 246 2.87 -0.88 -2.79
C GLY A 246 2.05 0.14 -3.59
N ALA A 247 2.14 1.43 -3.24
CA ALA A 247 1.43 2.54 -3.89
C ALA A 247 2.29 3.23 -4.96
N VAL A 248 1.66 3.92 -5.91
CA VAL A 248 2.37 4.61 -7.00
C VAL A 248 2.29 6.12 -6.83
N ARG A 249 3.44 6.79 -6.81
CA ARG A 249 3.49 8.25 -6.78
C ARG A 249 3.36 8.83 -8.19
N VAL A 250 2.50 9.83 -8.33
CA VAL A 250 2.50 10.74 -9.49
C VAL A 250 2.99 12.12 -9.05
N ARG A 251 3.76 12.81 -9.90
CA ARG A 251 4.45 14.06 -9.54
C ARG A 251 3.70 15.32 -9.98
N TYR A 252 2.80 15.16 -10.95
CA TYR A 252 2.08 16.24 -11.57
C TYR A 252 0.61 15.90 -11.71
N PHE A 253 -0.23 16.93 -11.70
CA PHE A 253 -1.67 16.79 -11.83
C PHE A 253 -2.07 16.09 -13.15
N VAL A 254 -1.37 16.38 -14.26
CA VAL A 254 -1.59 15.71 -15.55
C VAL A 254 -1.29 14.20 -15.52
N GLN A 255 -0.36 13.77 -14.66
CA GLN A 255 -0.05 12.35 -14.50
C GLN A 255 -1.12 11.62 -13.71
N LEU A 256 -1.82 12.31 -12.79
CA LEU A 256 -2.98 11.77 -12.09
C LEU A 256 -4.03 11.28 -13.09
N PHE A 257 -4.33 12.12 -14.08
CA PHE A 257 -5.27 11.80 -15.15
C PHE A 257 -4.84 10.59 -15.97
N SER A 258 -3.56 10.52 -16.29
CA SER A 258 -2.99 9.39 -17.02
C SER A 258 -3.08 8.10 -16.23
N ALA A 259 -2.83 8.19 -14.93
CA ALA A 259 -2.88 7.07 -14.01
C ALA A 259 -4.31 6.55 -13.83
N VAL A 260 -5.29 7.42 -13.55
CA VAL A 260 -6.71 7.03 -13.39
C VAL A 260 -7.24 6.30 -14.62
N LYS A 261 -6.82 6.74 -15.81
CA LYS A 261 -7.24 6.15 -17.08
C LYS A 261 -6.72 4.73 -17.30
N VAL A 262 -5.52 4.39 -16.81
CA VAL A 262 -4.96 3.03 -16.97
C VAL A 262 -5.27 2.09 -15.81
N LEU A 263 -5.71 2.60 -14.66
CA LEU A 263 -6.05 1.76 -13.50
C LEU A 263 -7.19 0.77 -13.76
N GLY A 264 -8.09 1.08 -14.69
CA GLY A 264 -9.19 0.20 -15.11
C GLY A 264 -8.75 -1.01 -15.95
N TYR A 265 -7.46 -1.16 -16.26
CA TYR A 265 -6.97 -2.24 -17.11
C TYR A 265 -7.09 -3.61 -16.44
N THR A 266 -7.67 -4.56 -17.16
CA THR A 266 -7.72 -5.97 -16.78
C THR A 266 -6.36 -6.66 -16.87
N ARG A 267 -5.43 -6.14 -17.68
CA ARG A 267 -4.10 -6.73 -17.90
C ARG A 267 -3.00 -5.86 -17.33
N ARG A 268 -2.25 -6.44 -16.39
CA ARG A 268 -1.08 -5.79 -15.76
C ARG A 268 0.20 -6.25 -16.46
N PRO A 269 1.18 -5.35 -16.65
CA PRO A 269 2.48 -5.75 -17.18
C PRO A 269 3.21 -6.63 -16.16
N LYS A 270 4.03 -7.56 -16.65
CA LYS A 270 4.91 -8.41 -15.82
C LYS A 270 6.30 -7.80 -15.59
N GLY A 271 6.52 -6.60 -16.12
CA GLY A 271 7.79 -5.92 -16.10
C GLY A 271 7.62 -4.50 -16.64
N ARG A 272 8.72 -3.92 -17.11
CA ARG A 272 8.78 -2.52 -17.54
C ARG A 272 9.24 -2.33 -18.99
N ARG A 273 9.44 -3.41 -19.75
CA ARG A 273 9.94 -3.36 -21.11
C ARG A 273 8.80 -3.11 -22.08
N VAL A 274 8.88 -2.03 -22.84
CA VAL A 274 7.84 -1.61 -23.76
C VAL A 274 8.32 -1.65 -25.21
N ALA A 275 7.46 -2.13 -26.10
CA ALA A 275 7.63 -2.00 -27.53
C ALA A 275 6.77 -0.86 -28.07
N LEU A 276 7.30 -0.11 -29.03
CA LEU A 276 6.62 1.02 -29.64
C LEU A 276 6.21 0.66 -31.07
N ILE A 277 4.99 0.98 -31.46
CA ILE A 277 4.46 0.88 -32.83
C ILE A 277 4.04 2.27 -33.28
N SER A 278 4.41 2.69 -34.49
CA SER A 278 4.08 4.03 -35.00
C SER A 278 3.94 4.09 -36.52
N ASN A 279 3.19 5.08 -37.00
CA ASN A 279 3.09 5.46 -38.42
C ASN A 279 4.06 6.59 -38.82
N GLY A 280 5.06 6.88 -37.99
CA GLY A 280 6.08 7.89 -38.25
C GLY A 280 7.20 7.89 -37.20
N SER A 281 8.31 8.56 -37.52
CA SER A 281 9.52 8.55 -36.68
C SER A 281 9.48 9.53 -35.49
N GLY A 282 8.72 10.62 -35.60
CA GLY A 282 8.63 11.66 -34.56
C GLY A 282 8.01 11.19 -33.23
N PRO A 283 6.79 10.62 -33.22
CA PRO A 283 6.10 10.25 -31.98
C PRO A 283 6.89 9.27 -31.09
N PRO A 284 7.52 8.21 -31.62
CA PRO A 284 8.35 7.32 -30.83
C PRO A 284 9.58 7.99 -30.23
N GLN A 285 10.18 8.97 -30.91
CA GLN A 285 11.34 9.69 -30.38
C GLN A 285 10.97 10.46 -29.11
N LEU A 286 9.82 11.14 -29.09
CA LEU A 286 9.31 11.84 -27.90
C LEU A 286 9.07 10.87 -26.73
N ALA A 287 8.53 9.68 -27.01
CA ALA A 287 8.36 8.66 -25.97
C ALA A 287 9.73 8.11 -25.49
N MET A 288 10.69 7.93 -26.40
CA MET A 288 12.02 7.42 -26.09
C MET A 288 12.81 8.34 -25.16
N ASP A 289 12.59 9.65 -25.19
CA ASP A 289 13.22 10.61 -24.27
C ASP A 289 12.81 10.37 -22.80
N LEU A 290 11.67 9.72 -22.57
CA LEU A 290 11.17 9.33 -21.24
C LEU A 290 11.46 7.86 -20.90
N ILE A 291 11.95 7.07 -21.86
CA ILE A 291 12.21 5.64 -21.71
C ILE A 291 13.73 5.44 -21.55
N GLY A 292 14.14 4.81 -20.47
CA GLY A 292 15.56 4.61 -20.23
C GLY A 292 15.90 3.96 -18.89
N PRO A 293 17.18 3.66 -18.64
CA PRO A 293 17.61 2.93 -17.45
C PRO A 293 17.28 3.64 -16.13
N ASP A 294 17.16 4.98 -16.17
CA ASP A 294 16.79 5.85 -15.05
C ASP A 294 15.27 6.10 -14.93
N ALA A 295 14.47 5.60 -15.87
CA ALA A 295 13.02 5.81 -15.94
C ALA A 295 12.22 4.60 -15.42
N ALA A 296 10.90 4.81 -15.26
CA ALA A 296 9.97 3.75 -14.89
C ALA A 296 9.80 2.70 -16.01
N VAL A 297 10.08 3.08 -17.26
CA VAL A 297 9.88 2.28 -18.46
C VAL A 297 11.22 2.03 -19.16
N LEU A 298 11.42 0.83 -19.66
CA LEU A 298 12.56 0.42 -20.47
C LEU A 298 12.14 0.11 -21.89
N ARG A 299 13.03 0.35 -22.84
CA ARG A 299 12.85 -0.10 -24.22
C ARG A 299 13.01 -1.62 -24.26
N ALA A 300 12.06 -2.32 -24.86
CA ALA A 300 12.18 -3.75 -25.12
C ALA A 300 13.16 -4.02 -26.26
N GLU A 301 13.94 -5.10 -26.14
CA GLU A 301 14.71 -5.65 -27.26
C GLU A 301 13.89 -6.76 -27.91
N LEU A 302 13.51 -6.56 -29.18
CA LEU A 302 12.69 -7.54 -29.91
C LEU A 302 13.54 -8.74 -30.31
N ALA A 303 12.99 -9.94 -30.12
CA ALA A 303 13.64 -11.17 -30.51
C ALA A 303 13.87 -11.21 -32.04
N PRO A 304 14.95 -11.85 -32.51
CA PRO A 304 15.21 -11.96 -33.95
C PRO A 304 14.07 -12.60 -34.75
N ALA A 305 13.28 -13.49 -34.14
CA ALA A 305 12.09 -14.08 -34.76
C ALA A 305 10.99 -13.05 -35.04
N THR A 306 10.71 -12.18 -34.07
CA THR A 306 9.75 -11.08 -34.19
C THR A 306 10.17 -10.10 -35.26
N GLN A 307 11.45 -9.71 -35.28
CA GLN A 307 11.99 -8.81 -36.30
C GLN A 307 11.84 -9.39 -37.72
N ARG A 308 12.12 -10.70 -37.90
CA ARG A 308 11.91 -11.38 -39.20
C ARG A 308 10.45 -11.38 -39.63
N ALA A 309 9.52 -11.62 -38.71
CA ALA A 309 8.09 -11.56 -39.00
C ALA A 309 7.66 -10.15 -39.46
N LEU A 310 8.18 -9.11 -38.79
CA LEU A 310 7.93 -7.71 -39.15
C LEU A 310 8.52 -7.37 -40.53
N VAL A 311 9.75 -7.81 -40.82
CA VAL A 311 10.38 -7.62 -42.15
C VAL A 311 9.57 -8.27 -43.27
N ALA A 312 8.95 -9.42 -43.01
CA ALA A 312 8.15 -10.12 -44.02
C ALA A 312 6.81 -9.43 -44.33
N MET A 313 6.27 -8.61 -43.41
CA MET A 313 4.94 -7.99 -43.54
C MET A 313 4.96 -6.48 -43.83
N LEU A 314 6.08 -5.80 -43.52
CA LEU A 314 6.24 -4.36 -43.69
C LEU A 314 7.04 -4.02 -44.96
N GLU A 315 6.96 -2.76 -45.39
CA GLU A 315 7.75 -2.26 -46.51
C GLU A 315 9.27 -2.31 -46.25
N PRO A 316 10.13 -2.35 -47.29
CA PRO A 316 11.58 -2.44 -47.13
C PRO A 316 12.22 -1.34 -46.26
N ASP A 317 11.65 -0.13 -46.28
CA ASP A 317 12.16 1.02 -45.53
C ASP A 317 11.60 1.11 -44.09
N ALA A 318 10.75 0.17 -43.67
CA ALA A 318 10.18 0.13 -42.33
C ALA A 318 11.25 -0.10 -41.26
N ALA A 319 11.09 0.53 -40.09
CA ALA A 319 11.88 0.17 -38.92
C ALA A 319 11.24 -1.07 -38.26
N THR A 320 11.97 -2.18 -38.24
CA THR A 320 11.49 -3.48 -37.72
C THR A 320 12.10 -3.87 -36.37
N ALA A 321 13.12 -3.11 -35.92
CA ALA A 321 13.55 -3.09 -34.54
C ALA A 321 12.56 -2.26 -33.69
N ASN A 322 12.74 -2.18 -32.37
CA ASN A 322 11.92 -1.30 -31.52
C ASN A 322 12.52 0.12 -31.52
N PRO A 323 11.82 1.22 -31.85
CA PRO A 323 10.42 1.31 -32.28
C PRO A 323 10.14 0.71 -33.65
N VAL A 324 9.03 -0.02 -33.75
CA VAL A 324 8.51 -0.55 -35.01
C VAL A 324 7.77 0.57 -35.73
N ILE A 325 8.26 0.98 -36.90
CA ILE A 325 7.73 2.13 -37.64
C ILE A 325 7.40 1.69 -39.05
N THR A 326 6.17 1.96 -39.47
CA THR A 326 5.76 1.89 -40.88
C THR A 326 5.55 3.29 -41.43
N PHE A 327 5.92 3.49 -42.69
CA PHE A 327 5.77 4.71 -43.46
C PHE A 327 4.69 4.58 -44.55
N THR A 328 4.15 3.37 -44.73
CA THR A 328 3.00 3.16 -45.60
C THR A 328 1.70 3.36 -44.83
N PRO A 329 0.59 3.79 -45.47
CA PRO A 329 -0.67 4.05 -44.78
C PRO A 329 -1.12 2.83 -43.96
N LEU A 330 -1.51 3.07 -42.71
CA LEU A 330 -1.98 2.00 -41.83
C LEU A 330 -3.36 1.52 -42.24
N THR A 331 -3.52 0.21 -42.40
CA THR A 331 -4.82 -0.46 -42.52
C THR A 331 -5.14 -1.23 -41.24
N PRO A 332 -6.42 -1.56 -40.97
CA PRO A 332 -6.82 -2.43 -39.85
C PRO A 332 -6.02 -3.74 -39.77
N GLU A 333 -5.83 -4.41 -40.91
CA GLU A 333 -5.14 -5.70 -40.99
C GLU A 333 -3.66 -5.55 -40.62
N ARG A 334 -3.04 -4.46 -41.08
CA ARG A 334 -1.63 -4.18 -40.81
C ARG A 334 -1.39 -3.86 -39.34
N ILE A 335 -2.21 -2.99 -38.73
CA ILE A 335 -2.04 -2.67 -37.30
C ILE A 335 -2.25 -3.90 -36.41
N ARG A 336 -3.21 -4.78 -36.78
CA ARG A 336 -3.41 -6.07 -36.10
C ARG A 336 -2.17 -6.96 -36.22
N ALA A 337 -1.66 -7.16 -37.43
CA ALA A 337 -0.51 -8.03 -37.67
C ALA A 337 0.75 -7.55 -36.92
N MET A 338 1.01 -6.24 -36.93
CA MET A 338 2.11 -5.64 -36.17
C MET A 338 1.92 -5.84 -34.67
N LEU A 339 0.72 -5.58 -34.15
CA LEU A 339 0.43 -5.70 -32.72
C LEU A 339 0.54 -7.15 -32.25
N ASP A 340 0.02 -8.11 -33.00
CA ASP A 340 0.08 -9.54 -32.66
C ASP A 340 1.54 -10.03 -32.61
N ALA A 341 2.35 -9.69 -33.61
CA ALA A 341 3.76 -10.06 -33.65
C ALA A 341 4.54 -9.54 -32.42
N VAL A 342 4.31 -8.28 -32.04
CA VAL A 342 4.97 -7.66 -30.88
C VAL A 342 4.42 -8.18 -29.55
N LEU A 343 3.11 -8.46 -29.47
CA LEU A 343 2.47 -8.99 -28.26
C LEU A 343 2.92 -10.41 -27.93
N ASP A 344 3.26 -11.23 -28.92
CA ASP A 344 3.74 -12.60 -28.68
C ASP A 344 5.23 -12.68 -28.29
N ASP A 345 6.00 -11.59 -28.42
CA ASP A 345 7.43 -11.54 -28.07
C ASP A 345 7.67 -11.59 -26.54
N ALA A 346 8.39 -12.59 -26.03
CA ALA A 346 8.68 -12.72 -24.59
C ALA A 346 9.53 -11.58 -23.98
N GLY A 347 10.24 -10.82 -24.83
CA GLY A 347 11.01 -9.63 -24.46
C GLY A 347 10.16 -8.39 -24.17
N VAL A 348 8.87 -8.43 -24.48
CA VAL A 348 7.94 -7.30 -24.39
C VAL A 348 6.97 -7.49 -23.23
N ASP A 349 6.87 -6.52 -22.33
CA ASP A 349 5.93 -6.53 -21.19
C ASP A 349 4.65 -5.71 -21.48
N GLY A 350 4.68 -4.83 -22.49
CA GLY A 350 3.54 -4.07 -23.00
C GLY A 350 3.87 -3.29 -24.29
N VAL A 351 2.86 -2.69 -24.91
CA VAL A 351 2.99 -2.00 -26.20
C VAL A 351 2.44 -0.58 -26.15
N LEU A 352 3.20 0.39 -26.68
CA LEU A 352 2.73 1.74 -26.98
C LEU A 352 2.43 1.86 -28.47
N VAL A 353 1.19 2.15 -28.82
CA VAL A 353 0.80 2.42 -30.21
C VAL A 353 0.67 3.93 -30.38
N LEU A 354 1.62 4.56 -31.07
CA LEU A 354 1.77 6.01 -31.18
C LEU A 354 1.47 6.46 -32.61
N LEU A 355 0.28 7.02 -32.83
CA LEU A 355 -0.20 7.38 -34.16
C LEU A 355 -0.37 8.89 -34.30
N ALA A 356 0.17 9.44 -35.39
CA ALA A 356 -0.09 10.79 -35.84
C ALA A 356 -1.21 10.81 -36.90
N PRO A 357 -1.88 11.96 -37.13
CA PRO A 357 -2.81 12.12 -38.24
C PRO A 357 -2.17 11.84 -39.58
N ASP A 358 -2.80 10.94 -40.33
CA ASP A 358 -2.41 10.56 -41.67
C ASP A 358 -3.62 10.68 -42.60
N ALA A 359 -3.51 11.53 -43.61
CA ALA A 359 -4.57 11.77 -44.60
C ALA A 359 -4.73 10.61 -45.59
N LEU A 360 -3.73 9.73 -45.70
CA LEU A 360 -3.73 8.58 -46.59
C LEU A 360 -4.30 7.31 -45.93
N ALA A 361 -4.49 7.32 -44.61
CA ALA A 361 -5.01 6.20 -43.84
C ALA A 361 -6.45 6.44 -43.36
N ASP A 362 -7.29 5.39 -43.34
CA ASP A 362 -8.58 5.41 -42.64
C ASP A 362 -8.35 5.26 -41.13
N MET A 363 -7.97 6.38 -40.50
CA MET A 363 -7.72 6.43 -39.05
C MET A 363 -8.93 5.96 -38.21
N PRO A 364 -10.19 6.30 -38.55
CA PRO A 364 -11.35 5.71 -37.90
C PRO A 364 -11.41 4.18 -37.99
N ALA A 365 -11.06 3.55 -39.11
CA ALA A 365 -11.01 2.09 -39.23
C ALA A 365 -9.88 1.49 -38.37
N VAL A 366 -8.70 2.10 -38.38
CA VAL A 366 -7.57 1.70 -37.52
C VAL A 366 -7.94 1.79 -36.03
N ALA A 367 -8.60 2.87 -35.63
CA ALA A 367 -9.06 3.05 -34.24
C ALA A 367 -10.13 2.01 -33.85
N ARG A 368 -11.10 1.73 -34.73
CA ARG A 368 -12.11 0.66 -34.52
C ARG A 368 -11.46 -0.71 -34.36
N GLU A 369 -10.43 -0.99 -35.14
CA GLU A 369 -9.71 -2.25 -35.04
C GLU A 369 -8.96 -2.39 -33.72
N LEU A 370 -8.22 -1.34 -33.32
CA LEU A 370 -7.54 -1.27 -32.02
C LEU A 370 -8.52 -1.44 -30.85
N ALA A 371 -9.68 -0.78 -30.91
CA ALA A 371 -10.74 -0.89 -29.91
C ALA A 371 -11.26 -2.34 -29.73
N GLN A 372 -11.18 -3.18 -30.77
CA GLN A 372 -11.61 -4.57 -30.70
C GLN A 372 -10.54 -5.52 -30.16
N ILE A 373 -9.26 -5.26 -30.47
CA ILE A 373 -8.16 -6.18 -30.17
C ILE A 373 -7.41 -5.83 -28.88
N ALA A 374 -7.17 -4.55 -28.60
CA ALA A 374 -6.36 -4.11 -27.48
C ALA A 374 -6.93 -4.52 -26.10
N PRO A 375 -8.26 -4.45 -25.84
CA PRO A 375 -8.83 -4.90 -24.57
C PRO A 375 -8.69 -6.41 -24.32
N LYS A 376 -8.55 -7.20 -25.39
CA LYS A 376 -8.45 -8.67 -25.35
C LYS A 376 -6.99 -9.16 -25.33
N ALA A 377 -6.03 -8.26 -25.51
CA ALA A 377 -4.61 -8.58 -25.58
C ALA A 377 -4.12 -9.28 -24.29
N LYS A 378 -3.06 -10.09 -24.42
CA LYS A 378 -2.43 -10.77 -23.28
C LYS A 378 -1.58 -9.82 -22.43
N LYS A 379 -1.14 -8.71 -23.01
CA LYS A 379 -0.30 -7.66 -22.40
C LYS A 379 -0.99 -6.30 -22.56
N PRO A 380 -0.72 -5.34 -21.66
CA PRO A 380 -1.31 -4.00 -21.77
C PRO A 380 -0.88 -3.30 -23.07
N VAL A 381 -1.87 -2.74 -23.76
CA VAL A 381 -1.68 -1.88 -24.94
C VAL A 381 -2.15 -0.48 -24.56
N VAL A 382 -1.26 0.50 -24.65
CA VAL A 382 -1.55 1.91 -24.41
C VAL A 382 -1.45 2.64 -25.74
N THR A 383 -2.46 3.41 -26.10
CA THR A 383 -2.51 4.09 -27.40
C THR A 383 -2.29 5.58 -27.23
N CYS A 384 -1.69 6.21 -28.22
CA CYS A 384 -1.60 7.66 -28.37
C CYS A 384 -2.07 8.01 -29.77
N PHE A 385 -3.07 8.86 -29.88
CA PHE A 385 -3.52 9.44 -31.13
C PHE A 385 -3.26 10.94 -31.03
N MET A 386 -2.24 11.43 -31.71
CA MET A 386 -1.78 12.81 -31.60
C MET A 386 -2.71 13.80 -32.30
N GLY A 387 -2.82 15.01 -31.77
CA GLY A 387 -3.68 16.07 -32.33
C GLY A 387 -5.06 16.13 -31.66
N ASP A 388 -5.94 17.00 -32.15
CA ASP A 388 -7.20 17.31 -31.45
C ASP A 388 -8.44 17.13 -32.33
N ALA A 389 -8.71 18.04 -33.26
CA ALA A 389 -9.97 18.09 -34.01
C ALA A 389 -10.41 16.74 -34.63
N GLY A 390 -9.52 16.07 -35.38
CA GLY A 390 -9.83 14.77 -36.00
C GLY A 390 -9.63 13.56 -35.10
N MET A 391 -8.74 13.65 -34.10
CA MET A 391 -8.33 12.50 -33.28
C MET A 391 -9.04 12.37 -31.95
N ARG A 392 -9.64 13.45 -31.42
CA ARG A 392 -10.40 13.43 -30.17
C ARG A 392 -11.57 12.43 -30.21
N PRO A 393 -12.39 12.36 -31.27
CA PRO A 393 -13.46 11.36 -31.34
C PRO A 393 -12.92 9.92 -31.33
N LEU A 394 -11.77 9.68 -31.99
CA LEU A 394 -11.15 8.36 -32.03
C LEU A 394 -10.59 7.95 -30.66
N ARG A 395 -9.98 8.88 -29.92
CA ARG A 395 -9.57 8.63 -28.53
C ARG A 395 -10.76 8.27 -27.64
N ARG A 396 -11.87 9.01 -27.74
CA ARG A 396 -13.10 8.71 -26.99
C ARG A 396 -13.63 7.31 -27.32
N MET A 397 -13.68 6.94 -28.60
CA MET A 397 -14.07 5.60 -29.03
C MET A 397 -13.20 4.50 -28.42
N LEU A 398 -11.88 4.69 -28.37
CA LEU A 398 -10.95 3.75 -27.75
C LEU A 398 -11.19 3.65 -26.25
N ASP A 399 -11.38 4.80 -25.57
CA ASP A 399 -11.64 4.85 -24.13
C ASP A 399 -12.95 4.14 -23.76
N ASP A 400 -14.02 4.39 -24.51
CA ASP A 400 -15.32 3.73 -24.35
C ASP A 400 -15.23 2.21 -24.57
N ALA A 401 -14.31 1.77 -25.43
CA ALA A 401 -14.01 0.35 -25.65
C ALA A 401 -13.05 -0.25 -24.60
N GLY A 402 -12.59 0.53 -23.63
CA GLY A 402 -11.66 0.09 -22.58
C GLY A 402 -10.18 0.07 -23.01
N THR A 403 -9.83 0.78 -24.07
CA THR A 403 -8.44 0.99 -24.53
C THR A 403 -8.01 2.41 -24.23
N SER A 404 -7.05 2.60 -23.32
CA SER A 404 -6.56 3.95 -22.99
C SER A 404 -5.95 4.65 -24.21
N ALA A 405 -6.48 5.83 -24.51
CA ALA A 405 -6.01 6.65 -25.62
C ALA A 405 -5.55 8.05 -25.20
N PHE A 406 -4.27 8.34 -25.40
CA PHE A 406 -3.64 9.57 -24.97
C PHE A 406 -3.45 10.56 -26.12
N ARG A 407 -3.40 11.85 -25.77
CA ARG A 407 -3.14 12.92 -26.74
C ARG A 407 -1.67 13.02 -27.10
N THR A 408 -0.76 12.67 -26.20
CA THR A 408 0.68 12.83 -26.40
C THR A 408 1.45 11.56 -26.04
N PRO A 409 2.59 11.29 -26.71
CA PRO A 409 3.43 10.12 -26.41
C PRO A 409 3.91 10.09 -24.97
N GLU A 410 4.16 11.25 -24.37
CA GLU A 410 4.62 11.41 -23.00
C GLU A 410 3.58 10.90 -22.00
N SER A 411 2.32 11.29 -22.17
CA SER A 411 1.24 10.81 -21.31
C SER A 411 1.03 9.30 -21.47
N ALA A 412 1.20 8.75 -22.67
CA ALA A 412 1.13 7.31 -22.90
C ALA A 412 2.28 6.54 -22.22
N ALA A 413 3.51 7.04 -22.33
CA ALA A 413 4.68 6.47 -21.67
C ALA A 413 4.55 6.56 -20.14
N ASP A 414 4.14 7.71 -19.61
CA ASP A 414 3.87 7.92 -18.18
C ASP A 414 2.79 6.96 -17.67
N ALA A 415 1.71 6.78 -18.42
CA ALA A 415 0.63 5.86 -18.07
C ALA A 415 1.10 4.41 -18.00
N PHE A 416 1.91 3.96 -18.97
CA PHE A 416 2.53 2.64 -18.89
C PHE A 416 3.51 2.54 -17.70
N GLY A 417 4.26 3.61 -17.43
CA GLY A 417 5.13 3.74 -16.27
C GLY A 417 4.41 3.56 -14.93
N VAL A 418 3.18 4.07 -14.81
CA VAL A 418 2.32 3.85 -13.63
C VAL A 418 2.01 2.37 -13.44
N LEU A 419 1.63 1.67 -14.52
CA LEU A 419 1.34 0.23 -14.46
C LEU A 419 2.59 -0.60 -14.09
N ALA A 420 3.74 -0.27 -14.69
CA ALA A 420 5.00 -0.95 -14.42
C ALA A 420 5.50 -0.71 -12.98
N THR A 421 5.40 0.54 -12.50
CA THR A 421 5.75 0.92 -11.12
C THR A 421 4.82 0.25 -10.12
N HIS A 422 3.53 0.16 -10.41
CA HIS A 422 2.58 -0.60 -9.59
C HIS A 422 3.03 -2.04 -9.46
N HIS A 423 3.32 -2.73 -10.57
CA HIS A 423 3.77 -4.11 -10.54
C HIS A 423 5.06 -4.29 -9.70
N TYR A 424 6.03 -3.41 -9.90
CA TYR A 424 7.29 -3.43 -9.15
C TYR A 424 7.05 -3.20 -7.64
N ASN A 425 6.26 -2.21 -7.27
CA ASN A 425 5.98 -1.89 -5.86
C ASN A 425 5.19 -3.01 -5.17
N GLN A 426 4.32 -3.71 -5.90
CA GLN A 426 3.63 -4.90 -5.38
C GLN A 426 4.62 -6.04 -5.05
N GLN A 427 5.66 -6.25 -5.86
CA GLN A 427 6.70 -7.22 -5.54
C GLN A 427 7.43 -6.85 -4.25
N LEU A 428 7.71 -5.56 -4.04
CA LEU A 428 8.36 -5.05 -2.83
C LEU A 428 7.46 -5.16 -1.60
N LEU A 429 6.16 -4.89 -1.74
CA LEU A 429 5.17 -5.00 -0.66
C LEU A 429 5.14 -6.41 -0.07
N LEU A 430 5.20 -7.42 -0.95
CA LEU A 430 5.21 -8.84 -0.59
C LEU A 430 6.47 -9.28 0.16
N GLN A 431 7.54 -8.50 0.13
CA GLN A 431 8.79 -8.85 0.80
C GLN A 431 8.65 -8.68 2.31
N THR A 432 8.54 -9.80 3.00
CA THR A 432 8.83 -9.89 4.43
C THR A 432 10.25 -10.41 4.63
N GLN A 433 10.88 -10.07 5.75
CA GLN A 433 12.09 -10.78 6.15
C GLN A 433 11.68 -12.20 6.57
N PRO A 434 12.01 -13.24 5.78
CA PRO A 434 11.77 -14.60 6.24
C PRO A 434 12.83 -14.94 7.29
N PRO A 435 12.50 -15.79 8.28
CA PRO A 435 13.52 -16.50 9.00
C PRO A 435 14.03 -17.61 8.06
N GLU A 436 14.98 -17.30 7.17
CA GLU A 436 16.09 -18.24 7.16
C GLU A 436 16.57 -18.25 8.62
N PRO A 437 16.71 -19.40 9.30
CA PRO A 437 17.23 -19.39 10.65
C PRO A 437 18.49 -18.56 10.57
N ALA A 438 18.47 -17.38 11.20
CA ALA A 438 19.60 -16.47 11.13
C ALA A 438 20.75 -17.36 11.52
N THR A 439 21.72 -17.52 10.60
CA THR A 439 22.85 -18.43 10.86
C THR A 439 23.48 -18.10 12.21
N HIS A 440 23.26 -16.84 12.66
CA HIS A 440 23.52 -16.36 14.00
C HIS A 440 22.41 -15.41 14.47
N VAL A 441 21.98 -15.52 15.74
CA VAL A 441 21.06 -14.58 16.39
C VAL A 441 21.88 -13.43 17.00
N PRO A 442 21.56 -12.15 16.78
CA PRO A 442 22.33 -11.05 17.33
C PRO A 442 22.26 -11.01 18.87
N ASP A 443 23.38 -10.66 19.51
CA ASP A 443 23.42 -10.47 20.96
C ASP A 443 22.93 -9.07 21.34
N LEU A 444 21.61 -8.97 21.49
CA LEU A 444 20.93 -7.72 21.84
C LEU A 444 21.27 -7.23 23.25
N THR A 445 21.60 -8.13 24.16
CA THR A 445 21.93 -7.77 25.56
C THR A 445 23.25 -7.04 25.60
N ALA A 446 24.30 -7.64 25.03
CA ALA A 446 25.61 -7.01 24.94
C ALA A 446 25.57 -5.70 24.13
N ALA A 447 24.80 -5.66 23.04
CA ALA A 447 24.65 -4.44 22.24
C ALA A 447 24.04 -3.29 23.06
N ARG A 448 22.98 -3.55 23.83
CA ARG A 448 22.33 -2.56 24.70
C ARG A 448 23.24 -2.10 25.83
N GLU A 449 24.05 -2.98 26.41
CA GLU A 449 25.04 -2.63 27.43
C GLU A 449 26.09 -1.64 26.91
N ILE A 450 26.56 -1.80 25.66
CA ILE A 450 27.46 -0.84 25.01
C ILE A 450 26.78 0.54 24.94
N LEU A 451 25.53 0.60 24.49
CA LEU A 451 24.80 1.88 24.38
C LEU A 451 24.53 2.51 25.75
N ALA A 452 24.16 1.71 26.75
CA ALA A 452 23.93 2.16 28.11
C ALA A 452 25.20 2.76 28.73
N ARG A 453 26.37 2.13 28.51
CA ARG A 453 27.67 2.65 28.96
C ARG A 453 28.00 3.99 28.32
N VAL A 454 27.86 4.11 27.00
CA VAL A 454 28.10 5.37 26.26
C VAL A 454 27.23 6.50 26.82
N ARG A 455 25.95 6.22 27.10
CA ARG A 455 25.03 7.19 27.71
C ARG A 455 25.39 7.51 29.16
N ALA A 456 25.81 6.54 29.96
CA ALA A 456 26.23 6.76 31.34
C ALA A 456 27.47 7.66 31.43
N GLU A 457 28.32 7.64 30.41
CA GLU A 457 29.45 8.56 30.23
C GLU A 457 29.04 9.93 29.65
N CYS A 458 27.73 10.20 29.53
CA CYS A 458 27.17 11.41 28.91
C CYS A 458 27.65 11.66 27.47
N ARG A 459 28.08 10.61 26.77
CA ARG A 459 28.47 10.67 25.36
C ARG A 459 27.28 10.35 24.46
N ARG A 460 27.25 10.98 23.29
CA ARG A 460 26.30 10.67 22.20
C ARG A 460 26.98 10.09 20.98
N GLU A 461 28.30 10.17 20.89
CA GLU A 461 29.09 9.59 19.82
C GLU A 461 29.83 8.36 20.34
N LEU A 462 29.76 7.29 19.56
CA LEU A 462 30.51 6.08 19.84
C LEU A 462 31.90 6.20 19.22
N ASN A 463 32.91 5.66 19.91
CA ASN A 463 34.24 5.54 19.32
C ASN A 463 34.29 4.36 18.33
N THR A 464 35.36 4.29 17.54
CA THR A 464 35.50 3.27 16.48
C THR A 464 35.46 1.83 17.02
N SER A 465 36.02 1.55 18.20
CA SER A 465 36.03 0.18 18.76
C SER A 465 34.66 -0.24 19.29
N GLU A 466 33.89 0.69 19.86
CA GLU A 466 32.49 0.48 20.25
C GLU A 466 31.62 0.18 19.03
N ILE A 467 31.77 0.96 17.94
CA ILE A 467 31.02 0.75 16.69
C ILE A 467 31.36 -0.61 16.08
N ARG A 468 32.65 -0.98 16.02
CA ARG A 468 33.07 -2.28 15.49
C ARG A 468 32.52 -3.44 16.32
N SER A 469 32.59 -3.34 17.64
CA SER A 469 32.01 -4.33 18.55
C SER A 469 30.51 -4.50 18.27
N LEU A 470 29.78 -3.40 18.17
CA LEU A 470 28.33 -3.42 17.91
C LEU A 470 28.02 -4.04 16.54
N LEU A 471 28.73 -3.66 15.48
CA LEU A 471 28.56 -4.26 14.14
C LEU A 471 28.89 -5.77 14.14
N ALA A 472 29.88 -6.20 14.93
CA ALA A 472 30.24 -7.62 15.07
C ALA A 472 29.18 -8.44 15.83
N LEU A 473 28.52 -7.87 16.84
CA LEU A 473 27.40 -8.52 17.55
C LEU A 473 26.18 -8.78 16.64
N PHE A 474 26.04 -8.01 15.57
CA PHE A 474 25.07 -8.20 14.50
C PHE A 474 25.66 -8.93 13.27
N TYR A 475 26.89 -9.45 13.36
CA TYR A 475 27.54 -10.22 12.31
C TYR A 475 27.73 -9.48 10.98
N VAL A 476 27.79 -8.14 11.00
CA VAL A 476 28.00 -7.35 9.77
C VAL A 476 29.37 -7.72 9.17
N PRO A 477 29.46 -8.14 7.89
CA PRO A 477 30.65 -8.80 7.33
C PRO A 477 31.77 -7.81 6.96
N LEU A 478 32.32 -7.12 7.96
CA LEU A 478 33.44 -6.20 7.83
C LEU A 478 34.74 -6.86 8.35
N ARG A 479 35.83 -6.78 7.58
CA ARG A 479 37.16 -7.19 8.06
C ARG A 479 37.96 -6.02 8.61
N ASP A 480 38.75 -6.29 9.64
CA ASP A 480 39.80 -5.40 10.14
C ASP A 480 41.08 -5.61 9.33
N THR A 481 41.69 -4.53 8.85
CA THR A 481 43.03 -4.57 8.26
C THR A 481 43.82 -3.36 8.78
N PRO A 482 45.09 -3.52 9.20
CA PRO A 482 45.93 -2.40 9.61
C PRO A 482 46.08 -1.37 8.48
N MET A 483 46.13 -0.09 8.87
CA MET A 483 46.20 1.06 7.97
C MET A 483 47.41 1.01 7.00
N ASP A 484 48.49 0.33 7.37
CA ASP A 484 49.74 0.29 6.59
C ASP A 484 49.70 -0.66 5.38
N VAL A 485 48.74 -1.60 5.32
CA VAL A 485 48.48 -2.43 4.12
C VAL A 485 47.45 -1.74 3.20
N ALA A 486 46.84 -0.64 3.64
CA ALA A 486 45.67 -0.05 3.01
C ALA A 486 45.92 0.65 1.66
N ALA A 487 47.19 0.91 1.32
CA ALA A 487 47.59 1.57 0.08
C ALA A 487 47.81 0.61 -1.11
N ALA A 488 47.77 -0.72 -0.88
CA ALA A 488 48.27 -1.70 -1.85
C ALA A 488 47.20 -2.29 -2.81
N GLU A 489 45.91 -2.03 -2.64
CA GLU A 489 44.87 -2.48 -3.59
C GLU A 489 43.95 -1.33 -4.04
N PRO A 490 44.21 -0.73 -5.21
CA PRO A 490 43.47 0.44 -5.72
C PRO A 490 42.15 0.15 -6.47
N GLU A 491 41.56 -1.05 -6.41
CA GLU A 491 40.60 -1.45 -7.45
C GLU A 491 39.11 -1.19 -7.20
N SER A 492 38.63 -0.93 -5.97
CA SER A 492 37.20 -0.64 -5.73
C SER A 492 36.89 0.84 -5.48
N ARG A 493 35.88 1.35 -6.21
CA ARG A 493 35.38 2.71 -5.98
C ARG A 493 34.78 2.83 -4.57
N PRO A 494 35.01 3.94 -3.86
CA PRO A 494 34.47 4.11 -2.52
C PRO A 494 32.94 4.13 -2.54
N MET A 495 32.34 3.28 -1.71
CA MET A 495 30.91 3.16 -1.49
C MET A 495 30.56 3.70 -0.10
N ALA A 496 29.28 3.83 0.22
CA ALA A 496 28.85 4.11 1.58
C ALA A 496 27.52 3.44 1.90
N ILE A 497 27.38 2.99 3.15
CA ILE A 497 26.09 2.66 3.77
C ILE A 497 25.87 3.70 4.87
N ARG A 498 24.77 4.46 4.75
CA ARG A 498 24.44 5.53 5.69
C ARG A 498 23.04 5.34 6.24
N VAL A 499 22.90 5.41 7.56
CA VAL A 499 21.63 5.42 8.29
C VAL A 499 21.42 6.82 8.84
N ARG A 500 20.23 7.37 8.62
CA ARG A 500 19.77 8.61 9.26
C ARG A 500 18.35 8.44 9.76
N ARG A 501 18.04 9.03 10.91
CA ARG A 501 16.66 9.12 11.39
C ARG A 501 15.94 10.28 10.69
N ASP A 502 14.91 9.94 9.94
CA ASP A 502 13.95 10.88 9.40
C ASP A 502 12.90 11.22 10.49
N PRO A 503 12.51 12.50 10.65
CA PRO A 503 11.52 12.89 11.65
C PRO A 503 10.14 12.24 11.45
N GLN A 504 9.79 11.91 10.22
CA GLN A 504 8.49 11.35 9.87
C GLN A 504 8.55 9.82 9.82
N PHE A 505 9.48 9.24 9.06
CA PHE A 505 9.54 7.81 8.79
C PHE A 505 10.50 7.00 9.67
N GLY A 506 11.21 7.65 10.61
CA GLY A 506 12.17 6.97 11.47
C GLY A 506 13.46 6.61 10.75
N PRO A 507 14.13 5.48 11.05
CA PRO A 507 15.41 5.16 10.43
C PRO A 507 15.28 4.94 8.92
N VAL A 508 16.22 5.49 8.16
CA VAL A 508 16.32 5.39 6.69
C VAL A 508 17.71 4.93 6.32
N ILE A 509 17.80 3.95 5.42
CA ILE A 509 19.07 3.41 4.93
C ILE A 509 19.34 3.95 3.52
N ARG A 510 20.57 4.41 3.30
CA ARG A 510 21.08 4.88 2.03
C ARG A 510 22.31 4.10 1.60
N PHE A 511 22.36 3.73 0.33
CA PHE A 511 23.55 3.20 -0.34
C PHE A 511 23.88 4.04 -1.57
N GLY A 512 25.17 4.30 -1.77
CA GLY A 512 25.66 5.05 -2.92
C GLY A 512 27.16 5.30 -2.85
N ALA A 513 27.62 6.35 -3.53
CA ALA A 513 29.02 6.76 -3.52
C ALA A 513 29.49 7.19 -2.12
N GLY A 514 30.71 6.76 -1.76
CA GLY A 514 31.41 7.13 -0.54
C GLY A 514 32.64 8.00 -0.81
N GLY A 515 33.29 8.44 0.26
CA GLY A 515 34.48 9.29 0.20
C GLY A 515 34.21 10.69 -0.37
N PRO A 516 35.24 11.41 -0.84
CA PRO A 516 35.10 12.80 -1.32
C PRO A 516 34.15 12.94 -2.53
N ASP A 517 33.99 11.89 -3.34
CA ASP A 517 33.09 11.87 -4.49
C ASP A 517 31.59 11.80 -4.09
N ALA A 518 31.28 11.54 -2.81
CA ALA A 518 29.91 11.48 -2.32
C ALA A 518 29.15 12.80 -2.48
N VAL A 519 29.86 13.94 -2.45
CA VAL A 519 29.26 15.29 -2.57
C VAL A 519 28.59 15.48 -3.93
N LEU A 520 29.06 14.80 -4.97
CA LEU A 520 28.51 14.88 -6.34
C LEU A 520 27.29 13.95 -6.56
N SER A 521 26.93 13.11 -5.58
CA SER A 521 25.91 12.06 -5.71
C SER A 521 24.66 12.28 -4.84
N GLN A 522 24.36 13.52 -4.41
CA GLN A 522 23.24 13.81 -3.50
C GLN A 522 21.84 13.47 -4.05
N SER A 523 21.69 13.25 -5.36
CA SER A 523 20.44 12.82 -6.03
C SER A 523 20.35 11.31 -6.28
N ASP A 524 21.03 10.49 -5.46
CA ASP A 524 20.98 9.04 -5.58
C ASP A 524 19.66 8.44 -5.06
N ARG A 525 19.06 7.53 -5.84
CA ARG A 525 17.79 6.86 -5.52
C ARG A 525 17.96 5.62 -4.63
N GLY A 526 19.19 5.33 -4.20
CA GLY A 526 19.54 4.24 -3.29
C GLY A 526 19.08 4.47 -1.85
N VAL A 527 17.81 4.81 -1.63
CA VAL A 527 17.18 5.07 -0.33
C VAL A 527 16.06 4.07 -0.08
N ASP A 528 16.00 3.47 1.10
CA ASP A 528 14.89 2.62 1.53
C ASP A 528 14.64 2.66 3.05
N LEU A 529 13.48 2.12 3.45
CA LEU A 529 13.05 2.00 4.84
C LEU A 529 13.30 0.57 5.35
N PRO A 530 13.91 0.41 6.55
CA PRO A 530 13.97 -0.88 7.23
C PRO A 530 12.55 -1.32 7.66
N PRO A 531 12.29 -2.64 7.80
CA PRO A 531 13.22 -3.75 7.64
C PRO A 531 13.49 -4.14 6.18
N LEU A 532 14.73 -4.59 5.89
CA LEU A 532 15.19 -5.03 4.56
C LEU A 532 15.60 -6.50 4.57
N ASN A 533 14.97 -7.34 3.74
CA ASN A 533 15.45 -8.69 3.45
C ASN A 533 16.50 -8.66 2.31
N GLY A 534 17.05 -9.82 1.94
CA GLY A 534 18.06 -9.92 0.88
C GLY A 534 17.59 -9.33 -0.46
N PHE A 535 16.35 -9.59 -0.85
CA PHE A 535 15.76 -9.02 -2.08
C PHE A 535 15.68 -7.48 -2.00
N LEU A 536 15.19 -6.94 -0.89
CA LEU A 536 15.05 -5.49 -0.70
C LEU A 536 16.40 -4.78 -0.62
N ALA A 537 17.39 -5.38 0.06
CA ALA A 537 18.75 -4.88 0.11
C ALA A 537 19.38 -4.84 -1.29
N ARG A 538 19.20 -5.92 -2.07
CA ARG A 538 19.62 -5.96 -3.47
C ARG A 538 18.94 -4.88 -4.31
N GLN A 539 17.63 -4.71 -4.18
CA GLN A 539 16.89 -3.65 -4.89
C GLN A 539 17.34 -2.25 -4.47
N LEU A 540 17.63 -2.03 -3.19
CA LEU A 540 18.22 -0.78 -2.69
C LEU A 540 19.55 -0.49 -3.37
N ILE A 541 20.44 -1.48 -3.44
CA ILE A 541 21.76 -1.39 -4.06
C ILE A 541 21.63 -1.13 -5.57
N GLU A 542 20.81 -1.94 -6.26
CA GLU A 542 20.61 -1.89 -7.71
C GLU A 542 20.00 -0.58 -8.20
N ARG A 543 19.25 0.13 -7.36
CA ARG A 543 18.69 1.46 -7.70
C ARG A 543 19.75 2.56 -7.66
N SER A 544 20.82 2.38 -6.90
CA SER A 544 21.87 3.39 -6.80
C SER A 544 22.49 3.69 -8.16
N ARG A 545 22.83 4.95 -8.41
CA ARG A 545 23.53 5.35 -9.64
C ARG A 545 24.92 4.71 -9.70
N LEU A 546 25.57 4.58 -8.55
CA LEU A 546 26.87 3.93 -8.42
C LEU A 546 26.81 2.48 -8.91
N TRP A 547 25.80 1.72 -8.49
CA TRP A 547 25.63 0.34 -8.95
C TRP A 547 25.44 0.27 -10.46
N ARG A 548 24.44 0.98 -10.99
CA ARG A 548 24.04 0.88 -12.40
C ARG A 548 25.09 1.34 -13.39
N ARG A 549 25.88 2.37 -13.02
CA ARG A 549 26.87 2.97 -13.92
C ARG A 549 28.29 2.45 -13.72
N VAL A 550 28.61 1.89 -12.56
CA VAL A 550 30.01 1.60 -12.19
C VAL A 550 30.21 0.20 -11.63
N LEU A 551 29.44 -0.21 -10.59
CA LEU A 551 29.76 -1.44 -9.85
C LEU A 551 29.23 -2.70 -10.53
N ALA A 552 28.03 -2.67 -11.11
CA ALA A 552 27.36 -3.87 -11.65
C ALA A 552 28.24 -4.73 -12.58
N PRO A 553 29.05 -4.16 -13.50
CA PRO A 553 29.92 -4.96 -14.36
C PRO A 553 31.28 -5.34 -13.74
N ARG A 554 31.62 -4.84 -12.54
CA ARG A 554 32.97 -4.93 -11.96
C ARG A 554 33.04 -5.68 -10.63
N ILE A 555 31.98 -5.64 -9.84
CA ILE A 555 31.95 -6.27 -8.51
C ILE A 555 31.84 -7.79 -8.63
N GLY A 556 32.67 -8.53 -7.89
CA GLY A 556 32.59 -9.99 -7.82
C GLY A 556 31.32 -10.46 -7.09
N HIS A 557 30.85 -11.66 -7.42
CA HIS A 557 29.61 -12.24 -6.84
C HIS A 557 29.63 -12.28 -5.31
N MET A 558 30.71 -12.80 -4.72
CA MET A 558 30.85 -12.92 -3.26
C MET A 558 30.86 -11.55 -2.57
N ALA A 559 31.51 -10.55 -3.16
CA ALA A 559 31.52 -9.19 -2.63
C ALA A 559 30.14 -8.52 -2.73
N ALA A 560 29.38 -8.79 -3.80
CA ALA A 560 28.00 -8.34 -3.94
C ALA A 560 27.07 -8.99 -2.90
N GLU A 561 27.24 -10.29 -2.63
CA GLU A 561 26.53 -11.00 -1.57
C GLU A 561 26.87 -10.45 -0.18
N ALA A 562 28.16 -10.22 0.10
CA ALA A 562 28.59 -9.60 1.36
C ALA A 562 28.01 -8.20 1.53
N LEU A 563 27.95 -7.40 0.45
CA LEU A 563 27.32 -6.08 0.45
C LEU A 563 25.82 -6.16 0.73
N GLN A 564 25.11 -7.07 0.06
CA GLN A 564 23.71 -7.32 0.33
C GLN A 564 23.48 -7.70 1.79
N GLN A 565 24.27 -8.64 2.32
CA GLN A 565 24.18 -9.09 3.70
C GLN A 565 24.47 -7.96 4.69
N ALA A 566 25.47 -7.12 4.43
CA ALA A 566 25.76 -5.96 5.27
C ALA A 566 24.58 -4.98 5.36
N VAL A 567 23.90 -4.72 4.25
CA VAL A 567 22.70 -3.85 4.23
C VAL A 567 21.54 -4.48 5.03
N VAL A 568 21.33 -5.79 4.93
CA VAL A 568 20.32 -6.53 5.71
C VAL A 568 20.62 -6.42 7.21
N LEU A 569 21.86 -6.68 7.62
CA LEU A 569 22.25 -6.69 9.03
C LEU A 569 22.29 -5.28 9.63
N VAL A 570 22.68 -4.26 8.84
CA VAL A 570 22.51 -2.86 9.24
C VAL A 570 21.02 -2.52 9.42
N SER A 571 20.14 -3.06 8.58
CA SER A 571 18.69 -2.91 8.75
C SER A 571 18.16 -3.57 10.01
N GLU A 572 18.66 -4.74 10.39
CA GLU A 572 18.29 -5.42 11.63
C GLU A 572 18.78 -4.61 12.84
N LEU A 573 20.05 -4.17 12.81
CA LEU A 573 20.68 -3.36 13.85
C LEU A 573 19.88 -2.10 14.19
N VAL A 574 19.43 -1.34 13.19
CA VAL A 574 18.65 -0.10 13.43
C VAL A 574 17.19 -0.38 13.79
N SER A 575 16.68 -1.57 13.46
CA SER A 575 15.33 -2.00 13.88
C SER A 575 15.31 -2.37 15.36
N GLU A 576 16.35 -3.08 15.82
CA GLU A 576 16.45 -3.60 17.18
C GLU A 576 17.04 -2.61 18.20
N LEU A 577 17.77 -1.58 17.73
CA LEU A 577 18.39 -0.56 18.56
C LEU A 577 17.82 0.85 18.28
N PRO A 578 16.68 1.22 18.91
CA PRO A 578 16.02 2.51 18.69
C PRO A 578 16.81 3.73 19.17
N ASP A 579 17.92 3.53 19.87
CA ASP A 579 18.83 4.57 20.34
C ASP A 579 19.73 5.13 19.23
N ILE A 580 19.82 4.47 18.08
CA ILE A 580 20.69 4.91 16.99
C ILE A 580 20.00 6.06 16.22
N GLU A 581 20.69 7.19 16.16
CA GLU A 581 20.30 8.38 15.40
C GLU A 581 20.92 8.33 13.99
N SER A 582 22.20 7.99 13.92
CA SER A 582 22.91 7.86 12.65
C SER A 582 24.01 6.81 12.70
N LEU A 583 24.29 6.20 11.54
CA LEU A 583 25.44 5.33 11.30
C LEU A 583 26.01 5.65 9.92
N ASP A 584 27.31 5.89 9.83
CA ASP A 584 28.05 6.01 8.58
C ASP A 584 29.11 4.90 8.52
N ILE A 585 29.01 4.07 7.48
CA ILE A 585 30.08 3.20 7.02
C ILE A 585 30.60 3.83 5.73
N ASP A 586 31.55 4.75 5.85
CA ASP A 586 32.00 5.64 4.78
C ASP A 586 33.47 6.09 4.97
N PRO A 587 34.37 5.79 4.02
CA PRO A 587 34.14 4.98 2.82
C PRO A 587 34.06 3.48 3.14
N LEU A 588 33.29 2.76 2.34
CA LEU A 588 33.17 1.30 2.30
C LEU A 588 33.81 0.80 0.99
N TYR A 589 34.66 -0.22 1.10
CA TYR A 589 35.34 -0.82 -0.04
C TYR A 589 34.94 -2.30 -0.18
N ALA A 590 34.83 -2.76 -1.43
CA ALA A 590 34.66 -4.17 -1.75
C ALA A 590 36.02 -4.76 -2.13
N GLY A 591 36.47 -5.78 -1.39
CA GLY A 591 37.55 -6.67 -1.84
C GLY A 591 36.98 -7.82 -2.67
N GLU A 592 37.78 -8.87 -2.92
CA GLU A 592 37.33 -10.03 -3.70
C GLU A 592 36.21 -10.83 -3.00
N THR A 593 36.30 -10.96 -1.67
CA THR A 593 35.43 -11.85 -0.88
C THR A 593 34.85 -11.20 0.38
N HIS A 594 35.25 -9.97 0.69
CA HIS A 594 34.89 -9.31 1.94
C HIS A 594 34.73 -7.79 1.76
N LEU A 595 34.08 -7.16 2.74
CA LEU A 595 33.95 -5.71 2.80
C LEU A 595 34.95 -5.13 3.80
N ARG A 596 35.38 -3.89 3.53
CA ARG A 596 36.27 -3.13 4.40
C ARG A 596 35.72 -1.73 4.65
N ALA A 597 35.55 -1.38 5.92
CA ALA A 597 35.18 -0.02 6.33
C ALA A 597 36.44 0.84 6.52
N GLY A 598 36.59 1.88 5.70
CA GLY A 598 37.62 2.91 5.82
C GLY A 598 37.27 4.00 6.83
N GLY A 599 35.98 4.18 7.15
CA GLY A 599 35.53 5.09 8.19
C GLY A 599 34.21 4.62 8.82
N LEU A 600 34.10 4.80 10.14
CA LEU A 600 32.94 4.45 10.95
C LEU A 600 32.57 5.64 11.84
N ARG A 601 31.32 6.08 11.77
CA ARG A 601 30.74 7.04 12.73
C ARG A 601 29.35 6.59 13.13
N MET A 602 29.01 6.71 14.40
CA MET A 602 27.68 6.40 14.91
C MET A 602 27.32 7.39 16.01
N THR A 603 26.09 7.88 15.96
CA THR A 603 25.56 8.80 16.98
C THR A 603 24.25 8.28 17.55
N LEU A 604 24.02 8.61 18.82
CA LEU A 604 22.82 8.25 19.57
C LEU A 604 21.80 9.39 19.62
N THR A 605 20.54 8.98 19.70
CA THR A 605 19.39 9.87 19.92
C THR A 605 19.58 10.64 21.21
N GLU A 606 19.02 11.84 21.28
CA GLU A 606 19.09 12.68 22.49
C GLU A 606 18.42 11.98 23.69
N LYS A 607 17.24 11.39 23.46
CA LYS A 607 16.51 10.61 24.46
C LYS A 607 16.68 9.12 24.18
N PRO A 608 16.83 8.27 25.22
CA PRO A 608 16.88 6.83 25.04
C PRO A 608 15.65 6.31 24.30
N GLY A 609 15.86 5.31 23.44
CA GLY A 609 14.77 4.62 22.77
C GLY A 609 13.99 3.70 23.72
N CYS A 610 12.95 3.03 23.22
CA CYS A 610 12.30 1.98 23.98
C CYS A 610 13.28 0.81 24.20
N ALA A 611 13.43 0.36 25.45
CA ALA A 611 14.39 -0.71 25.78
C ALA A 611 14.10 -2.03 25.03
N THR A 612 12.82 -2.37 24.84
CA THR A 612 12.36 -3.61 24.20
C THR A 612 11.39 -3.31 23.06
N PRO A 613 11.88 -2.89 21.88
CA PRO A 613 11.01 -2.58 20.74
C PRO A 613 10.17 -3.78 20.30
N GLN A 614 10.62 -5.00 20.55
CA GLN A 614 9.91 -6.24 20.20
C GLN A 614 8.54 -6.35 20.87
N THR A 615 8.43 -5.88 22.12
CA THR A 615 7.18 -5.88 22.91
C THR A 615 6.46 -4.55 22.82
N ALA A 616 7.19 -3.44 22.68
CA ALA A 616 6.62 -2.10 22.52
C ALA A 616 6.04 -1.80 21.12
N GLY A 617 6.11 -2.75 20.18
CA GLY A 617 5.60 -2.58 18.82
C GLY A 617 6.49 -1.71 17.93
N TYR A 618 7.79 -1.58 18.21
CA TYR A 618 8.77 -0.85 17.40
C TYR A 618 8.43 0.62 17.10
N PRO A 619 8.00 1.48 18.04
CA PRO A 619 7.40 2.79 17.76
C PRO A 619 8.25 3.74 16.90
N HIS A 620 9.57 3.54 16.86
CA HIS A 620 10.51 4.31 16.03
C HIS A 620 10.51 3.93 14.54
N MET A 621 9.86 2.83 14.15
CA MET A 621 9.85 2.33 12.76
C MET A 621 8.59 2.80 12.02
N ALA A 622 8.68 3.03 10.72
CA ALA A 622 7.51 3.26 9.86
C ALA A 622 6.83 1.96 9.42
N ILE A 623 7.59 0.87 9.29
CA ILE A 623 7.10 -0.46 8.91
C ILE A 623 7.38 -1.41 10.08
N HIS A 624 6.35 -2.10 10.54
CA HIS A 624 6.50 -3.07 11.63
C HIS A 624 7.35 -4.28 11.17
N PRO A 625 8.43 -4.64 11.89
CA PRO A 625 9.21 -5.84 11.60
C PRO A 625 8.41 -7.14 11.74
N TYR A 626 8.84 -8.19 11.04
CA TYR A 626 8.26 -9.53 11.22
C TYR A 626 8.54 -10.01 12.66
N PRO A 627 7.52 -10.46 13.43
CA PRO A 627 7.70 -10.82 14.83
C PRO A 627 8.34 -12.21 14.99
N ALA A 628 9.62 -12.32 14.61
CA ALA A 628 10.39 -13.56 14.58
C ALA A 628 10.42 -14.30 15.93
N ARG A 629 10.28 -13.59 17.06
CA ARG A 629 10.19 -14.18 18.41
C ARG A 629 9.03 -15.17 18.58
N LEU A 630 7.98 -15.05 17.77
CA LEU A 630 6.81 -15.93 17.83
C LEU A 630 7.03 -17.25 17.07
N VAL A 631 8.16 -17.40 16.36
CA VAL A 631 8.50 -18.63 15.65
C VAL A 631 8.96 -19.69 16.65
N GLN A 632 8.28 -20.84 16.68
CA GLN A 632 8.56 -21.92 17.60
C GLN A 632 8.51 -23.26 16.88
N VAL A 633 9.61 -24.00 16.93
CA VAL A 633 9.67 -25.39 16.44
C VAL A 633 9.12 -26.31 17.53
N ARG A 634 8.12 -27.12 17.18
CA ARG A 634 7.42 -28.03 18.09
C ARG A 634 7.34 -29.43 17.45
N ARG A 635 6.97 -30.43 18.27
CA ARG A 635 6.72 -31.80 17.81
C ARG A 635 5.36 -32.26 18.29
N PHE A 636 4.69 -33.05 17.47
CA PHE A 636 3.51 -33.79 17.87
C PHE A 636 3.88 -35.02 18.71
N ALA A 637 2.88 -35.66 19.34
CA ALA A 637 3.08 -36.87 20.14
C ALA A 637 3.61 -38.07 19.34
N ASP A 638 3.34 -38.12 18.03
CA ASP A 638 3.87 -39.11 17.09
C ASP A 638 5.26 -38.73 16.51
N GLY A 639 5.87 -37.65 17.02
CA GLY A 639 7.22 -37.23 16.65
C GLY A 639 7.32 -36.33 15.40
N ILE A 640 6.21 -36.13 14.66
CA ILE A 640 6.22 -35.27 13.47
C ILE A 640 6.55 -33.82 13.88
N PRO A 641 7.56 -33.17 13.27
CA PRO A 641 7.90 -31.78 13.55
C PRO A 641 6.91 -30.83 12.87
N TRP A 642 6.65 -29.72 13.53
CA TRP A 642 5.87 -28.62 12.97
C TRP A 642 6.34 -27.30 13.56
N VAL A 643 6.02 -26.20 12.88
CA VAL A 643 6.43 -24.86 13.26
C VAL A 643 5.20 -24.01 13.49
N LEU A 644 5.12 -23.39 14.66
CA LEU A 644 4.21 -22.27 14.92
C LEU A 644 4.94 -21.01 14.49
N ARG A 645 4.35 -20.20 13.62
CA ARG A 645 4.96 -18.93 13.19
C ARG A 645 3.91 -17.94 12.70
N PRO A 646 4.21 -16.63 12.72
CA PRO A 646 3.40 -15.64 12.02
C PRO A 646 3.29 -15.95 10.51
N ILE A 647 2.17 -15.54 9.89
CA ILE A 647 1.92 -15.74 8.46
C ILE A 647 2.70 -14.74 7.61
N ARG A 648 3.17 -15.15 6.43
CA ARG A 648 3.94 -14.31 5.53
C ARG A 648 3.20 -14.14 4.20
N PRO A 649 3.45 -13.08 3.41
CA PRO A 649 2.85 -12.91 2.10
C PRO A 649 3.07 -14.11 1.16
N GLU A 650 4.20 -14.80 1.28
CA GLU A 650 4.57 -15.99 0.51
C GLU A 650 3.72 -17.23 0.87
N ASP A 651 3.01 -17.20 2.00
CA ASP A 651 2.09 -18.27 2.39
C ASP A 651 0.76 -18.22 1.63
N ALA A 652 0.60 -17.31 0.65
CA ALA A 652 -0.63 -17.17 -0.15
C ALA A 652 -1.08 -18.48 -0.81
N ASP A 653 -0.17 -19.15 -1.53
CA ASP A 653 -0.48 -20.44 -2.18
C ASP A 653 -0.67 -21.58 -1.16
N PRO A 654 0.21 -21.78 -0.15
CA PRO A 654 -0.02 -22.74 0.92
C PRO A 654 -1.35 -22.54 1.67
N LEU A 655 -1.75 -21.29 1.93
CA LEU A 655 -3.03 -20.97 2.57
C LEU A 655 -4.20 -21.33 1.68
N GLN A 656 -4.13 -21.00 0.39
CA GLN A 656 -5.18 -21.35 -0.57
C GLN A 656 -5.35 -22.88 -0.68
N GLU A 657 -4.25 -23.62 -0.74
CA GLU A 657 -4.27 -25.08 -0.76
C GLU A 657 -4.84 -25.67 0.53
N PHE A 658 -4.44 -25.13 1.68
CA PHE A 658 -4.98 -25.53 2.97
C PHE A 658 -6.50 -25.35 3.03
N ILE A 659 -7.02 -24.18 2.61
CA ILE A 659 -8.48 -23.93 2.60
C ILE A 659 -9.21 -24.84 1.60
N ARG A 660 -8.63 -25.12 0.42
CA ARG A 660 -9.20 -26.07 -0.55
C ARG A 660 -9.24 -27.50 -0.01
N GLY A 661 -8.26 -27.87 0.82
CA GLY A 661 -8.15 -29.20 1.44
C GLY A 661 -9.13 -29.45 2.59
N LEU A 662 -9.78 -28.41 3.11
CA LEU A 662 -10.77 -28.56 4.19
C LEU A 662 -12.06 -29.23 3.70
N SER A 663 -12.64 -30.05 4.57
CA SER A 663 -13.98 -30.63 4.37
C SER A 663 -15.05 -29.54 4.23
N GLU A 664 -16.15 -29.83 3.53
CA GLU A 664 -17.31 -28.91 3.43
C GLU A 664 -17.82 -28.47 4.81
N ARG A 665 -17.84 -29.41 5.77
CA ARG A 665 -18.20 -29.13 7.15
C ARG A 665 -17.24 -28.13 7.79
N SER A 666 -15.93 -28.32 7.69
CA SER A 666 -14.94 -27.43 8.31
C SER A 666 -14.96 -26.02 7.70
N ARG A 667 -15.19 -25.91 6.37
CA ARG A 667 -15.36 -24.60 5.71
C ARG A 667 -16.64 -23.89 6.14
N TYR A 668 -17.76 -24.60 6.16
CA TYR A 668 -19.04 -24.03 6.62
C TYR A 668 -18.95 -23.55 8.07
N MET A 669 -18.34 -24.35 8.94
CA MET A 669 -18.18 -24.01 10.36
C MET A 669 -17.30 -22.77 10.60
N ARG A 670 -16.43 -22.42 9.66
CA ARG A 670 -15.51 -21.29 9.76
C ARG A 670 -16.03 -20.02 9.08
N PHE A 671 -16.58 -20.15 7.88
CA PHE A 671 -16.93 -19.00 7.03
C PHE A 671 -18.44 -18.77 6.92
N VAL A 672 -19.26 -19.66 7.49
CA VAL A 672 -20.74 -19.62 7.40
C VAL A 672 -21.19 -19.50 5.93
N SER A 673 -20.43 -20.12 5.04
CA SER A 673 -20.56 -19.99 3.59
C SER A 673 -20.06 -21.24 2.90
N MET A 674 -20.63 -21.54 1.72
CA MET A 674 -20.27 -22.66 0.86
C MET A 674 -19.04 -22.37 -0.02
N MET A 675 -18.22 -21.39 0.36
CA MET A 675 -17.02 -21.04 -0.40
C MET A 675 -16.05 -22.22 -0.45
N ARG A 676 -15.65 -22.60 -1.67
CA ARG A 676 -14.70 -23.69 -1.90
C ARG A 676 -13.25 -23.26 -1.71
N GLU A 677 -12.97 -21.98 -1.93
CA GLU A 677 -11.64 -21.39 -1.92
C GLU A 677 -11.72 -19.90 -1.58
N LEU A 678 -10.61 -19.28 -1.19
CA LEU A 678 -10.58 -17.84 -0.93
C LEU A 678 -10.47 -17.07 -2.24
N THR A 679 -11.11 -15.90 -2.30
CA THR A 679 -10.90 -14.95 -3.40
C THR A 679 -9.47 -14.38 -3.35
N PRO A 680 -8.88 -13.92 -4.47
CA PRO A 680 -7.54 -13.30 -4.45
C PRO A 680 -7.42 -12.14 -3.45
N ARG A 681 -8.48 -11.36 -3.26
CA ARG A 681 -8.55 -10.28 -2.26
C ARG A 681 -8.45 -10.82 -0.83
N MET A 682 -9.17 -11.91 -0.53
CA MET A 682 -9.12 -12.54 0.80
C MET A 682 -7.76 -13.17 1.09
N VAL A 683 -7.14 -13.85 0.11
CA VAL A 683 -5.79 -14.41 0.27
C VAL A 683 -4.80 -13.30 0.64
N SER A 684 -4.77 -12.22 -0.15
CA SER A 684 -3.91 -11.06 0.13
C SER A 684 -4.19 -10.46 1.51
N ARG A 685 -5.46 -10.29 1.90
CA ARG A 685 -5.86 -9.78 3.21
C ARG A 685 -5.37 -10.66 4.37
N TYR A 686 -5.34 -11.98 4.21
CA TYR A 686 -4.90 -12.89 5.27
C TYR A 686 -3.40 -13.14 5.31
N THR A 687 -2.66 -12.89 4.23
CA THR A 687 -1.21 -13.14 4.19
C THR A 687 -0.35 -11.88 4.28
N GLN A 688 -0.89 -10.72 3.88
CA GLN A 688 -0.19 -9.42 3.95
C GLN A 688 -0.59 -8.66 5.22
N VAL A 689 -0.35 -9.29 6.36
CA VAL A 689 -0.78 -8.84 7.68
C VAL A 689 0.11 -7.70 8.19
N ASP A 690 -0.51 -6.66 8.74
CA ASP A 690 0.19 -5.65 9.52
C ASP A 690 0.16 -6.01 11.00
N TYR A 691 1.32 -6.46 11.50
CA TYR A 691 1.51 -6.93 12.88
C TYR A 691 1.21 -5.91 13.98
N HIS A 692 1.04 -4.63 13.64
CA HIS A 692 0.57 -3.62 14.57
C HIS A 692 -0.96 -3.66 14.80
N ARG A 693 -1.72 -4.11 13.79
CA ARG A 693 -3.20 -4.07 13.75
C ARG A 693 -3.85 -5.45 13.84
N GLU A 694 -3.13 -6.48 13.43
CA GLU A 694 -3.63 -7.85 13.35
C GLU A 694 -2.46 -8.80 13.56
N LEU A 695 -2.75 -10.01 14.04
CA LEU A 695 -1.76 -11.07 14.13
C LEU A 695 -2.38 -12.36 13.61
N ALA A 696 -1.78 -12.91 12.57
CA ALA A 696 -2.12 -14.24 12.08
C ALA A 696 -0.94 -15.20 12.30
N LEU A 697 -1.24 -16.34 12.91
CA LEU A 697 -0.34 -17.44 13.18
C LEU A 697 -0.74 -18.66 12.36
N VAL A 698 0.25 -19.35 11.82
CA VAL A 698 0.10 -20.61 11.11
C VAL A 698 0.84 -21.72 11.85
N ALA A 699 0.26 -22.92 11.78
CA ALA A 699 0.96 -24.15 12.05
C ALA A 699 1.36 -24.76 10.70
N ALA A 700 2.66 -24.97 10.49
CA ALA A 700 3.20 -25.51 9.25
C ALA A 700 4.01 -26.79 9.51
N THR A 701 3.93 -27.76 8.60
CA THR A 701 4.75 -28.99 8.62
C THR A 701 5.35 -29.26 7.25
N GLN A 702 6.29 -30.18 7.19
CA GLN A 702 7.01 -30.55 5.99
C GLN A 702 6.47 -31.88 5.45
N VAL A 703 6.09 -31.89 4.18
CA VAL A 703 5.63 -33.10 3.47
C VAL A 703 6.55 -33.45 2.30
N PRO A 704 6.67 -34.73 1.90
CA PRO A 704 7.42 -35.10 0.71
C PRO A 704 6.94 -34.32 -0.52
N ASN A 705 7.88 -33.82 -1.33
CA ASN A 705 7.58 -33.10 -2.56
C ASN A 705 7.87 -33.99 -3.79
N PRO A 706 6.84 -34.55 -4.45
CA PRO A 706 7.06 -35.42 -5.61
C PRO A 706 7.71 -34.69 -6.80
N ALA A 707 7.50 -33.38 -6.93
CA ALA A 707 8.05 -32.56 -8.00
C ALA A 707 9.54 -32.27 -7.81
N ASN A 708 10.01 -32.15 -6.56
CA ASN A 708 11.41 -31.92 -6.20
C ASN A 708 11.88 -32.94 -5.17
N ARG A 709 12.30 -34.13 -5.64
CA ARG A 709 12.81 -35.20 -4.75
C ARG A 709 13.99 -34.67 -3.92
N GLY A 710 13.91 -34.82 -2.60
CA GLY A 710 14.93 -34.35 -1.65
C GLY A 710 14.63 -33.00 -0.99
N HIS A 711 13.68 -32.22 -1.53
CA HIS A 711 13.27 -30.93 -0.95
C HIS A 711 11.83 -31.01 -0.45
N PRO A 712 11.59 -31.32 0.84
CA PRO A 712 10.23 -31.35 1.36
C PRO A 712 9.55 -30.00 1.19
N ARG A 713 8.23 -30.04 1.01
CA ARG A 713 7.39 -28.87 0.82
C ARG A 713 6.74 -28.50 2.15
N GLU A 714 6.80 -27.22 2.50
CA GLU A 714 6.04 -26.69 3.64
C GLU A 714 4.55 -26.65 3.27
N VAL A 715 3.69 -27.17 4.14
CA VAL A 715 2.24 -27.10 4.05
C VAL A 715 1.65 -26.58 5.34
N LEU A 716 0.58 -25.79 5.24
CA LEU A 716 -0.14 -25.29 6.40
C LEU A 716 -1.14 -26.35 6.89
N VAL A 717 -1.22 -26.52 8.20
CA VAL A 717 -2.08 -27.51 8.87
C VAL A 717 -3.02 -26.86 9.91
N GLY A 718 -2.81 -25.58 10.20
CA GLY A 718 -3.70 -24.77 11.01
C GLY A 718 -3.45 -23.28 10.80
N PHE A 719 -4.48 -22.48 10.97
CA PHE A 719 -4.45 -21.04 10.83
C PHE A 719 -5.28 -20.41 11.94
N ALA A 720 -4.72 -19.42 12.63
CA ALA A 720 -5.39 -18.62 13.62
C ALA A 720 -5.08 -17.15 13.38
N HIS A 721 -6.03 -16.26 13.61
CA HIS A 721 -5.88 -14.84 13.34
C HIS A 721 -6.71 -14.03 14.32
N TYR A 722 -6.22 -12.86 14.76
CA TYR A 722 -7.10 -11.81 15.26
C TYR A 722 -6.90 -10.49 14.52
N LEU A 723 -7.99 -9.75 14.39
CA LEU A 723 -8.02 -8.38 13.87
C LEU A 723 -8.45 -7.43 14.98
N ARG A 724 -7.65 -6.40 15.28
CA ARG A 724 -8.02 -5.40 16.28
C ARG A 724 -9.27 -4.65 15.86
N ASN A 725 -10.14 -4.43 16.83
CA ASN A 725 -11.34 -3.63 16.65
C ASN A 725 -10.94 -2.16 16.39
N PRO A 726 -11.76 -1.39 15.65
CA PRO A 726 -11.46 0.01 15.36
C PRO A 726 -11.32 0.90 16.61
N ASP A 727 -11.89 0.48 17.74
CA ASP A 727 -11.74 1.15 19.04
C ASP A 727 -10.35 0.93 19.68
N GLY A 728 -9.55 0.02 19.14
CA GLY A 728 -8.22 -0.34 19.61
C GLY A 728 -8.18 -1.15 20.91
N ARG A 729 -9.34 -1.43 21.53
CA ARG A 729 -9.48 -2.08 22.85
C ARG A 729 -9.54 -3.59 22.76
N GLY A 730 -10.30 -4.11 21.80
CA GLY A 730 -10.48 -5.54 21.60
C GLY A 730 -9.94 -6.05 20.27
N ALA A 731 -10.08 -7.35 20.03
CA ALA A 731 -9.85 -7.96 18.73
C ALA A 731 -10.81 -9.12 18.45
N GLU A 732 -11.20 -9.26 17.18
CA GLU A 732 -11.99 -10.40 16.71
C GLU A 732 -11.08 -11.54 16.29
N TYR A 733 -11.29 -12.76 16.81
CA TYR A 733 -10.48 -13.93 16.49
C TYR A 733 -11.12 -14.91 15.51
N ALA A 734 -10.24 -15.70 14.92
CA ALA A 734 -10.52 -16.71 13.92
C ALA A 734 -9.61 -17.91 14.12
N LEU A 735 -10.16 -19.12 14.02
CA LEU A 735 -9.37 -20.37 14.09
C LEU A 735 -9.90 -21.40 13.10
N VAL A 736 -8.99 -22.07 12.41
CA VAL A 736 -9.31 -23.24 11.59
C VAL A 736 -8.13 -24.23 11.60
N ILE A 737 -8.44 -25.51 11.77
CA ILE A 737 -7.47 -26.60 11.81
C ILE A 737 -7.83 -27.61 10.72
N GLY A 738 -6.82 -28.06 9.96
CA GLY A 738 -6.99 -29.06 8.91
C GLY A 738 -7.58 -30.36 9.48
N ASP A 739 -8.51 -30.97 8.76
CA ASP A 739 -9.32 -32.09 9.28
C ASP A 739 -8.45 -33.24 9.84
N ASP A 740 -7.36 -33.61 9.14
CA ASP A 740 -6.42 -34.66 9.54
C ASP A 740 -5.55 -34.31 10.76
N TRP A 741 -5.51 -33.03 11.13
CA TRP A 741 -4.68 -32.49 12.20
C TRP A 741 -5.49 -32.08 13.44
N GLN A 742 -6.82 -32.25 13.39
CA GLN A 742 -7.69 -32.02 14.53
C GLN A 742 -7.41 -33.00 15.67
N ARG A 743 -7.77 -32.62 16.90
CA ARG A 743 -7.54 -33.41 18.12
C ARG A 743 -6.06 -33.69 18.46
N ARG A 744 -5.11 -33.05 17.78
CA ARG A 744 -3.66 -33.09 18.09
C ARG A 744 -3.16 -31.91 18.90
N GLY A 745 -4.07 -31.13 19.49
CA GLY A 745 -3.75 -29.98 20.34
C GLY A 745 -3.39 -28.68 19.60
N LEU A 746 -3.40 -28.65 18.26
CA LEU A 746 -3.05 -27.44 17.48
C LEU A 746 -3.92 -26.23 17.81
N GLY A 747 -5.23 -26.42 17.88
CA GLY A 747 -6.16 -25.32 18.17
C GLY A 747 -5.88 -24.64 19.51
N ARG A 748 -5.55 -25.42 20.55
CA ARG A 748 -5.14 -24.89 21.85
C ARG A 748 -3.84 -24.08 21.72
N GLN A 749 -2.83 -24.65 21.06
CA GLN A 749 -1.50 -24.01 20.97
C GLN A 749 -1.53 -22.71 20.16
N LEU A 750 -2.25 -22.68 19.04
CA LEU A 750 -2.43 -21.46 18.24
C LEU A 750 -3.18 -20.38 19.01
N MET A 751 -4.27 -20.73 19.69
CA MET A 751 -5.04 -19.76 20.48
C MET A 751 -4.29 -19.25 21.69
N THR A 752 -3.57 -20.11 22.42
CA THR A 752 -2.70 -19.66 23.53
C THR A 752 -1.68 -18.64 23.03
N ALA A 753 -1.00 -18.91 21.91
CA ALA A 753 -0.05 -17.96 21.34
C ALA A 753 -0.69 -16.63 20.90
N LEU A 754 -1.92 -16.66 20.36
CA LEU A 754 -2.67 -15.43 20.05
C LEU A 754 -3.07 -14.65 21.31
N ILE A 755 -3.52 -15.33 22.36
CA ILE A 755 -3.91 -14.70 23.64
C ILE A 755 -2.70 -14.04 24.30
N ASP A 756 -1.56 -14.72 24.33
CA ASP A 756 -0.33 -14.18 24.91
C ASP A 756 0.12 -12.93 24.12
N ALA A 757 0.09 -12.97 22.79
CA ALA A 757 0.39 -11.82 21.96
C ALA A 757 -0.62 -10.66 22.14
N ALA A 758 -1.91 -10.96 22.29
CA ALA A 758 -2.95 -9.96 22.55
C ALA A 758 -2.72 -9.24 23.89
N ARG A 759 -2.32 -9.98 24.94
CA ARG A 759 -1.93 -9.41 26.25
C ARG A 759 -0.68 -8.55 26.15
N GLU A 760 0.34 -9.02 25.44
CA GLU A 760 1.57 -8.23 25.19
C GLU A 760 1.27 -6.92 24.47
N GLN A 761 0.27 -6.91 23.58
CA GLN A 761 -0.20 -5.71 22.88
C GLN A 761 -1.12 -4.81 23.72
N GLY A 762 -1.46 -5.21 24.95
CA GLY A 762 -2.33 -4.45 25.84
C GLY A 762 -3.80 -4.42 25.41
N LEU A 763 -4.27 -5.45 24.71
CA LEU A 763 -5.70 -5.58 24.41
C LEU A 763 -6.48 -5.91 25.69
N GLU A 764 -7.66 -5.32 25.83
CA GLU A 764 -8.55 -5.52 26.99
C GLU A 764 -9.35 -6.82 26.86
N TYR A 765 -9.74 -7.21 25.64
CA TYR A 765 -10.51 -8.43 25.40
C TYR A 765 -10.26 -9.01 24.00
N ILE A 766 -10.62 -10.27 23.82
CA ILE A 766 -10.65 -10.92 22.51
C ILE A 766 -11.97 -11.70 22.35
N ASP A 767 -12.66 -11.55 21.22
CA ASP A 767 -13.95 -12.21 21.00
C ASP A 767 -14.15 -12.72 19.58
N GLY A 768 -15.18 -13.52 19.37
CA GLY A 768 -15.48 -14.08 18.06
C GLY A 768 -16.86 -14.74 18.03
N LEU A 769 -17.48 -14.73 16.84
CA LEU A 769 -18.76 -15.39 16.61
C LEU A 769 -18.53 -16.84 16.17
N VAL A 770 -19.18 -17.76 16.88
CA VAL A 770 -19.09 -19.20 16.64
C VAL A 770 -20.49 -19.77 16.51
N LEU A 771 -20.72 -20.59 15.48
CA LEU A 771 -21.99 -21.30 15.33
C LEU A 771 -22.31 -22.11 16.60
N SER A 772 -23.55 -21.98 17.08
CA SER A 772 -24.09 -22.76 18.21
C SER A 772 -23.95 -24.28 18.04
N THR A 773 -23.88 -24.76 16.80
CA THR A 773 -23.70 -26.17 16.45
C THR A 773 -22.24 -26.65 16.47
N ASN A 774 -21.25 -25.75 16.52
CA ASN A 774 -19.82 -26.08 16.53
C ASN A 774 -19.33 -26.45 17.94
N ARG A 775 -19.88 -27.55 18.49
CA ARG A 775 -19.53 -28.04 19.83
C ARG A 775 -18.03 -28.22 20.09
N PRO A 776 -17.21 -28.73 19.14
CA PRO A 776 -15.77 -28.85 19.35
C PRO A 776 -15.08 -27.50 19.58
N MET A 777 -15.44 -26.46 18.82
CA MET A 777 -14.88 -25.13 18.99
C MET A 777 -15.30 -24.50 20.31
N LEU A 778 -16.59 -24.58 20.65
CA LEU A 778 -17.11 -24.05 21.92
C LEU A 778 -16.42 -24.72 23.12
N ALA A 779 -16.25 -26.05 23.09
CA ALA A 779 -15.55 -26.78 24.15
C ALA A 779 -14.08 -26.38 24.26
N LEU A 780 -13.38 -26.18 23.13
CA LEU A 780 -12.01 -25.70 23.10
C LEU A 780 -11.89 -24.31 23.76
N MET A 781 -12.74 -23.36 23.35
CA MET A 781 -12.71 -21.99 23.87
C MET A 781 -13.04 -21.94 25.36
N THR A 782 -14.07 -22.64 25.82
CA THR A 782 -14.39 -22.73 27.26
C THR A 782 -13.23 -23.33 28.05
N SER A 783 -12.51 -24.32 27.51
CA SER A 783 -11.31 -24.89 28.15
C SER A 783 -10.08 -23.98 28.14
N LEU A 784 -10.13 -22.85 27.42
CA LEU A 784 -9.15 -21.78 27.42
C LEU A 784 -9.59 -20.60 28.30
N GLY A 785 -10.74 -20.70 28.97
CA GLY A 785 -11.27 -19.67 29.86
C GLY A 785 -12.23 -18.69 29.21
N PHE A 786 -12.65 -18.91 27.96
CA PHE A 786 -13.61 -18.01 27.31
C PHE A 786 -15.02 -18.18 27.87
N THR A 787 -15.70 -17.04 28.02
CA THR A 787 -17.14 -16.93 28.24
C THR A 787 -17.88 -17.21 26.93
N ASN A 788 -19.04 -17.86 27.01
CA ASN A 788 -19.79 -18.34 25.85
C ASN A 788 -21.27 -17.94 25.95
N ASP A 789 -21.61 -16.78 25.39
CA ASP A 789 -22.93 -16.20 25.44
C ASP A 789 -23.73 -16.49 24.17
N ALA A 790 -25.05 -16.48 24.26
CA ALA A 790 -25.90 -16.48 23.07
C ALA A 790 -25.77 -15.12 22.37
N ASP A 791 -25.70 -15.11 21.04
CA ASP A 791 -25.73 -13.86 20.31
C ASP A 791 -27.15 -13.25 20.36
N PRO A 792 -27.29 -11.96 20.73
CA PRO A 792 -28.60 -11.32 20.87
C PRO A 792 -29.29 -11.02 19.53
N GLU A 793 -28.55 -10.94 18.43
CA GLU A 793 -29.06 -10.64 17.09
C GLU A 793 -29.31 -11.91 16.26
N ASP A 794 -28.53 -12.98 16.48
CA ASP A 794 -28.66 -14.27 15.79
C ASP A 794 -28.58 -15.48 16.75
N PRO A 795 -29.71 -16.11 17.10
CA PRO A 795 -29.74 -17.29 17.98
C PRO A 795 -28.95 -18.50 17.46
N THR A 796 -28.60 -18.54 16.17
CA THR A 796 -27.78 -19.60 15.59
C THR A 796 -26.29 -19.41 15.88
N MET A 797 -25.89 -18.22 16.32
CA MET A 797 -24.53 -17.84 16.70
C MET A 797 -24.37 -17.74 18.21
N ARG A 798 -23.12 -17.83 18.64
CA ARG A 798 -22.70 -17.62 20.03
C ARG A 798 -21.52 -16.67 20.03
N ARG A 799 -21.57 -15.67 20.90
CA ARG A 799 -20.45 -14.77 21.15
C ARG A 799 -19.53 -15.41 22.17
N VAL A 800 -18.30 -15.68 21.77
CA VAL A 800 -17.30 -16.34 22.61
C VAL A 800 -16.17 -15.36 22.87
N TRP A 801 -15.96 -14.96 24.12
CA TRP A 801 -15.06 -13.86 24.46
C TRP A 801 -14.24 -14.13 25.72
N LEU A 802 -13.07 -13.51 25.81
CA LEU A 802 -12.14 -13.59 26.93
C LEU A 802 -11.69 -12.19 27.33
N ASP A 803 -11.82 -11.88 28.62
CA ASP A 803 -11.21 -10.71 29.23
C ASP A 803 -9.69 -10.95 29.41
N LEU A 804 -8.90 -9.98 28.98
CA LEU A 804 -7.44 -10.03 28.98
C LEU A 804 -6.82 -9.11 30.04
N ALA A 805 -7.64 -8.31 30.73
CA ALA A 805 -7.22 -7.34 31.74
C ALA A 805 -6.64 -7.98 33.03
#